data_AF-A0A9P1DF20-F1
#
_entry.id   AF-A0A9P1DF20-F1
#
_cell.length_a   1.000
_cell.length_b   1.000
_cell.length_c   1.000
_cell.angle_alpha   90.00
_cell.angle_beta   90.00
_cell.angle_gamma   90.00
#
_symmetry.space_group_name_H-M   'P 1'
#
loop_
_entity.id
_entity.type
_entity.pdbx_description
1 polymer ?
#
loop_
_entity_poly.entity_id
_entity_poly.type
_entity_poly.pdbx_seq_one_letter_code
_entity_poly.pdbx_strand_id
1 'polypeptide(L)'
;MYTLSNPNLFATSKQRHSGCPTARPVKPVSPVPSDIEIAQSVKPVPVKEVFRGAFNLKDEDVFSYGPYKGKINLNIWEKLKDKPNGHYVVVCGINPTPLGEGKSTTTVGLSQALGAFLGQKVLTNIRQPSMGPTFGIKGGAAGGGYAQCFPMEDFNLHMTGDIHAITAAHNLFAAAIDTRYYHENSSSAKGIWNRLCPVDKNGKREFEPTMYARLEKLGLGHKKHNPDLLTEEEIEKFCILDIDPDTITWKRVTDCSDKYLRKVEIGLSPSEFSKKKNEQMKRTSSYGITVSSEIMAILALATDLKDLRTRLGKMICCYSKKGEPITADDFGITGALAVLMMDALPPNTMQTLEGTPALVHAGPFANIAHGNSSIISDLIGLKLVGKDGYVLTEAGFGSDMGGEKFFNIKCYYSGLKPDCAVIVCSVRALKLHSCEAPKIVAGQTPAKEYREENLHLVEKGCANLIAHIQNVRRHGVKAVVAINRFGTDTEAEIALVKKIAEENGAFSAVVAEHHAKGGAGATALGEAVMAACKTPSEFNFLYDAKNDSIKTKILKVVQEVYGGADVKYSEKAEAVLSRYQSDPAICCLPICMSKTQYSLSDDPKKLGAPKGFTITVQDMYVSAGAGFIVVLLGDITFMPGLPIKPAYYKIDLDFSQKPPRVVGLSKAAMLHCRKVLPARTANALRRAAAFSTLPKDGLTLADFMPSAPAAAKRPQPMRKPKWLKMVNPNLTQEGTERYKEVRATIKETGLATVCQEARCPNAGECWSGGTATVMIMGDTCTRGCRFCSVATSRSPPPPDAEEPRKVAEAVTRWGVDYIVLTMVDRDDLADQGAAHVAATVRQLKQRQPDLKVETLIGDFQGKLDLVEEVLNSGMDVFAHNVETVERLQSTVRDRRAGYTQSLNVLRHAKQARPDVVTKSSIMLGLGETDEEIQQTLRDLRDVGVEMVTFGQYLQPTKRHMKVTRYVTPEEFDQWRAAGEALGLHVASGPMVRSSYRAGDFYKSIYKDRMTKGAAAAQGLKQRPRMEVATQPTL
;
A
#
# COMPACT_ATOMS: atom_id res chain seq x y z
N MET A 1 48.71 16.85 -33.52
CA MET A 1 48.91 15.39 -33.66
C MET A 1 48.13 14.67 -32.57
N TYR A 2 47.52 13.54 -32.93
CA TYR A 2 46.70 12.60 -32.16
C TYR A 2 45.24 12.96 -31.87
N THR A 3 44.45 12.65 -32.89
CA THR A 3 43.03 12.23 -32.88
C THR A 3 42.75 11.08 -31.90
N LEU A 4 41.58 11.09 -31.26
CA LEU A 4 40.72 9.91 -31.16
C LEU A 4 39.24 10.33 -31.12
N SER A 5 38.55 9.95 -32.18
CA SER A 5 37.12 10.01 -32.46
C SER A 5 36.28 9.18 -31.50
N ASN A 6 35.16 9.74 -31.02
CA ASN A 6 34.05 8.95 -30.48
C ASN A 6 32.79 9.18 -31.34
N PRO A 7 32.48 8.29 -32.30
CA PRO A 7 31.32 8.41 -33.16
C PRO A 7 30.14 7.68 -32.50
N ASN A 8 29.39 8.35 -31.61
CA ASN A 8 28.09 7.83 -31.13
C ASN A 8 27.11 8.93 -30.64
N LEU A 9 27.34 10.19 -31.00
CA LEU A 9 26.49 11.31 -30.56
C LEU A 9 25.49 11.82 -31.62
N PHE A 10 25.38 11.16 -32.77
CA PHE A 10 24.45 11.55 -33.83
C PHE A 10 23.66 10.34 -34.35
N ALA A 11 22.69 9.89 -33.56
CA ALA A 11 21.55 9.13 -34.08
C ALA A 11 20.33 10.07 -34.13
N THR A 12 20.15 10.68 -35.32
CA THR A 12 18.91 11.26 -35.86
C THR A 12 17.88 11.79 -34.87
N SER A 13 17.94 13.11 -34.65
CA SER A 13 16.90 13.96 -34.08
C SER A 13 15.69 14.11 -35.02
N LYS A 14 14.95 13.04 -35.29
CA LYS A 14 13.52 13.22 -35.61
C LYS A 14 12.82 13.57 -34.30
N GLN A 15 12.29 14.79 -34.22
CA GLN A 15 11.48 15.30 -33.11
C GLN A 15 10.56 14.20 -32.56
N ARG A 16 10.89 13.68 -31.37
CA ARG A 16 10.01 12.75 -30.65
C ARG A 16 8.91 13.59 -30.01
N HIS A 17 7.83 13.82 -30.74
CA HIS A 17 6.54 14.15 -30.12
C HIS A 17 5.99 12.88 -29.45
N SER A 18 6.59 12.42 -28.36
CA SER A 18 5.97 11.35 -27.56
C SER A 18 4.91 11.98 -26.65
N GLY A 19 3.66 11.52 -26.74
CA GLY A 19 2.59 11.86 -25.79
C GLY A 19 2.88 11.41 -24.36
N CYS A 20 3.95 10.61 -24.17
CA CYS A 20 4.55 10.28 -22.90
C CYS A 20 6.06 10.60 -22.94
N PRO A 21 6.52 11.75 -22.41
CA PRO A 21 7.93 12.15 -22.41
C PRO A 21 8.85 11.20 -21.63
N THR A 22 8.29 10.41 -20.71
CA THR A 22 9.03 9.40 -19.93
C THR A 22 9.13 8.05 -20.64
N ALA A 23 8.57 7.92 -21.84
CA ALA A 23 8.53 6.65 -22.53
C ALA A 23 9.93 6.18 -22.96
N ARG A 24 10.29 4.96 -22.56
CA ARG A 24 11.60 4.34 -22.85
C ARG A 24 11.37 2.97 -23.47
N PRO A 25 11.51 2.83 -24.80
CA PRO A 25 11.40 1.54 -25.45
C PRO A 25 12.30 0.50 -24.79
N VAL A 26 11.74 -0.68 -24.47
CA VAL A 26 12.54 -1.78 -23.94
C VAL A 26 13.44 -2.35 -25.03
N LYS A 27 14.46 -3.11 -24.63
CA LYS A 27 15.30 -3.89 -25.54
C LYS A 27 14.98 -5.37 -25.35
N PRO A 28 14.08 -5.95 -26.18
CA PRO A 28 13.71 -7.35 -26.03
C PRO A 28 14.89 -8.29 -26.32
N VAL A 29 14.94 -9.41 -25.61
CA VAL A 29 15.87 -10.51 -25.89
C VAL A 29 15.10 -11.80 -26.21
N SER A 30 15.75 -12.70 -26.96
CA SER A 30 15.21 -13.99 -27.36
C SER A 30 16.15 -15.12 -26.92
N PRO A 31 15.65 -16.21 -26.31
CA PRO A 31 14.25 -16.44 -25.93
C PRO A 31 13.78 -15.46 -24.84
N VAL A 32 12.46 -15.20 -24.80
CA VAL A 32 11.86 -14.27 -23.83
C VAL A 32 12.13 -14.77 -22.40
N PRO A 33 12.77 -13.98 -21.51
CA PRO A 33 13.02 -14.39 -20.12
C PRO A 33 11.74 -14.54 -19.31
N SER A 34 11.84 -15.00 -18.06
CA SER A 34 10.66 -15.01 -17.18
C SER A 34 10.18 -13.59 -16.86
N ASP A 35 8.87 -13.44 -16.58
CA ASP A 35 8.29 -12.11 -16.39
C ASP A 35 8.97 -11.31 -15.27
N ILE A 36 9.36 -11.96 -14.17
CA ILE A 36 10.04 -11.31 -13.04
C ILE A 36 11.47 -10.89 -13.41
N GLU A 37 12.19 -11.69 -14.22
CA GLU A 37 13.52 -11.32 -14.70
C GLU A 37 13.45 -10.10 -15.62
N ILE A 38 12.45 -10.02 -16.50
CA ILE A 38 12.20 -8.85 -17.33
C ILE A 38 11.91 -7.64 -16.45
N ALA A 39 10.96 -7.75 -15.51
CA ALA A 39 10.59 -6.65 -14.62
C ALA A 39 11.77 -6.12 -13.80
N GLN A 40 12.65 -7.01 -13.31
CA GLN A 40 13.84 -6.64 -12.54
C GLN A 40 15.02 -6.16 -13.40
N SER A 41 14.98 -6.39 -14.72
CA SER A 41 15.98 -5.87 -15.65
C SER A 41 15.78 -4.38 -15.99
N VAL A 42 14.56 -3.87 -15.78
CA VAL A 42 14.19 -2.48 -16.08
C VAL A 42 14.22 -1.65 -14.80
N LYS A 43 14.92 -0.52 -14.82
CA LYS A 43 14.89 0.45 -13.71
C LYS A 43 13.61 1.28 -13.80
N PRO A 44 12.71 1.25 -12.79
CA PRO A 44 11.50 2.04 -12.84
C PRO A 44 11.78 3.55 -12.76
N VAL A 45 10.95 4.35 -13.42
CA VAL A 45 10.98 5.81 -13.31
C VAL A 45 10.21 6.22 -12.04
N PRO A 46 10.65 7.23 -11.27
CA PRO A 46 9.85 7.74 -10.16
C PRO A 46 8.42 8.07 -10.61
N VAL A 47 7.40 7.57 -9.89
CA VAL A 47 6.01 7.61 -10.39
C VAL A 47 5.50 9.04 -10.58
N LYS A 48 5.95 9.98 -9.74
CA LYS A 48 5.63 11.41 -9.91
C LYS A 48 6.16 11.96 -11.23
N GLU A 49 7.35 11.53 -11.66
CA GLU A 49 7.91 11.94 -12.96
C GLU A 49 7.12 11.36 -14.12
N VAL A 50 6.65 10.11 -14.03
CA VAL A 50 5.79 9.48 -15.05
C VAL A 50 4.51 10.30 -15.26
N PHE A 51 3.81 10.64 -14.18
CA PHE A 51 2.56 11.38 -14.26
C PHE A 51 2.76 12.88 -14.56
N ARG A 52 3.86 13.49 -14.07
CA ARG A 52 4.25 14.85 -14.45
C ARG A 52 4.56 14.94 -15.94
N GLY A 53 5.34 14.00 -16.47
CA GLY A 53 5.68 13.95 -17.89
C GLY A 53 4.45 13.75 -18.77
N ALA A 54 3.59 12.77 -18.44
CA ALA A 54 2.44 12.44 -19.27
C ALA A 54 1.32 13.49 -19.22
N PHE A 55 1.05 14.08 -18.04
CA PHE A 55 -0.16 14.89 -17.83
C PHE A 55 0.08 16.24 -17.14
N ASN A 56 1.34 16.62 -16.93
CA ASN A 56 1.72 17.85 -16.21
C ASN A 56 1.16 17.91 -14.78
N LEU A 57 1.09 16.77 -14.09
CA LEU A 57 0.69 16.71 -12.68
C LEU A 57 1.76 17.30 -11.77
N LYS A 58 1.33 18.06 -10.77
CA LYS A 58 2.20 18.61 -9.73
C LYS A 58 2.46 17.56 -8.64
N ASP A 59 3.45 17.83 -7.80
CA ASP A 59 3.83 16.92 -6.71
C ASP A 59 2.72 16.69 -5.67
N GLU A 60 1.80 17.63 -5.52
CA GLU A 60 0.63 17.58 -4.64
C GLU A 60 -0.51 16.71 -5.20
N ASP A 61 -0.50 16.47 -6.52
CA ASP A 61 -1.55 15.69 -7.22
C ASP A 61 -1.32 14.18 -7.09
N VAL A 62 -0.13 13.76 -6.61
CA VAL A 62 0.25 12.35 -6.43
C VAL A 62 0.90 12.13 -5.05
N PHE A 63 0.29 11.31 -4.21
CA PHE A 63 0.83 10.86 -2.93
C PHE A 63 1.74 9.63 -3.13
N SER A 64 3.02 9.73 -2.78
CA SER A 64 3.98 8.63 -3.00
C SER A 64 3.92 7.54 -1.92
N TYR A 65 3.95 6.27 -2.36
CA TYR A 65 4.12 5.06 -1.54
C TYR A 65 5.47 4.41 -1.90
N GLY A 66 6.54 5.07 -1.49
CA GLY A 66 7.87 4.84 -2.06
C GLY A 66 8.04 5.55 -3.41
N PRO A 67 9.17 5.34 -4.12
CA PRO A 67 9.48 6.13 -5.31
C PRO A 67 8.68 5.73 -6.56
N TYR A 68 8.27 4.47 -6.68
CA TYR A 68 7.77 3.90 -7.95
C TYR A 68 6.27 3.59 -7.96
N LYS A 69 5.56 3.89 -6.87
CA LYS A 69 4.10 3.79 -6.77
C LYS A 69 3.54 4.86 -5.85
N GLY A 70 2.24 5.12 -5.95
CA GLY A 70 1.58 6.19 -5.23
C GLY A 70 0.06 6.14 -5.37
N LYS A 71 -0.62 7.22 -5.02
CA LYS A 71 -2.06 7.44 -5.19
C LYS A 71 -2.33 8.80 -5.82
N ILE A 72 -3.32 8.91 -6.70
CA ILE A 72 -3.81 10.20 -7.19
C ILE A 72 -4.53 10.93 -6.06
N ASN A 73 -4.25 12.22 -5.86
CA ASN A 73 -5.03 13.04 -4.95
C ASN A 73 -6.39 13.40 -5.58
N LEU A 74 -7.50 13.05 -4.91
CA LEU A 74 -8.85 13.29 -5.45
C LEU A 74 -9.20 14.77 -5.61
N ASN A 75 -8.50 15.69 -4.92
CA ASN A 75 -8.66 17.13 -5.13
C ASN A 75 -8.32 17.57 -6.56
N ILE A 76 -7.64 16.71 -7.34
CA ILE A 76 -7.40 16.93 -8.77
C ILE A 76 -8.71 17.07 -9.56
N TRP A 77 -9.82 16.50 -9.08
CA TRP A 77 -11.10 16.56 -9.77
C TRP A 77 -11.57 18.00 -10.02
N GLU A 78 -11.35 18.90 -9.06
CA GLU A 78 -11.68 20.32 -9.21
C GLU A 78 -10.92 21.01 -10.35
N LYS A 79 -9.72 20.51 -10.68
CA LYS A 79 -8.90 21.00 -11.80
C LYS A 79 -9.28 20.37 -13.15
N LEU A 80 -10.03 19.26 -13.12
CA LEU A 80 -10.23 18.37 -14.27
C LEU A 80 -11.68 18.30 -14.76
N LYS A 81 -12.67 18.53 -13.89
CA LYS A 81 -14.10 18.30 -14.18
C LYS A 81 -14.59 18.95 -15.47
N ASP A 82 -14.07 20.14 -15.80
CA ASP A 82 -14.46 20.92 -16.98
C ASP A 82 -13.67 20.57 -18.26
N LYS A 83 -12.65 19.71 -18.16
CA LYS A 83 -11.91 19.25 -19.36
C LYS A 83 -12.74 18.28 -20.18
N PRO A 84 -12.60 18.25 -21.52
CA PRO A 84 -13.24 17.22 -22.33
C PRO A 84 -12.65 15.84 -22.03
N ASN A 85 -13.49 14.81 -22.06
CA ASN A 85 -13.04 13.43 -21.94
C ASN A 85 -12.29 13.01 -23.21
N GLY A 86 -11.28 12.16 -23.05
CA GLY A 86 -10.69 11.40 -24.16
C GLY A 86 -11.50 10.18 -24.55
N HIS A 87 -10.90 9.34 -25.38
CA HIS A 87 -11.49 8.09 -25.84
C HIS A 87 -11.42 6.99 -24.77
N TYR A 88 -12.51 6.26 -24.60
CA TYR A 88 -12.64 5.20 -23.61
C TYR A 88 -12.65 3.82 -24.28
N VAL A 89 -11.60 3.03 -24.05
CA VAL A 89 -11.38 1.74 -24.71
C VAL A 89 -11.37 0.62 -23.67
N VAL A 90 -12.24 -0.38 -23.86
CA VAL A 90 -12.28 -1.57 -22.99
C VAL A 90 -11.64 -2.78 -23.67
N VAL A 91 -10.73 -3.46 -22.97
CA VAL A 91 -10.12 -4.71 -23.42
C VAL A 91 -10.84 -5.89 -22.78
N CYS A 92 -11.43 -6.72 -23.62
CA CYS A 92 -12.09 -7.98 -23.30
C CYS A 92 -11.28 -9.16 -23.85
N GLY A 93 -11.70 -10.38 -23.54
CA GLY A 93 -11.18 -11.58 -24.19
C GLY A 93 -12.30 -12.42 -24.78
N ILE A 94 -11.89 -13.49 -25.46
CA ILE A 94 -12.75 -14.66 -25.61
C ILE A 94 -12.93 -15.40 -24.27
N ASN A 95 -13.75 -16.45 -24.23
CA ASN A 95 -13.84 -17.30 -23.05
C ASN A 95 -12.44 -17.83 -22.69
N PRO A 96 -12.00 -17.71 -21.42
CA PRO A 96 -10.68 -18.15 -21.01
C PRO A 96 -10.48 -19.65 -21.20
N THR A 97 -9.27 -20.01 -21.57
CA THR A 97 -8.77 -21.37 -21.72
C THR A 97 -7.56 -21.61 -20.83
N PRO A 98 -7.22 -22.86 -20.48
CA PRO A 98 -5.97 -23.17 -19.77
C PRO A 98 -4.69 -22.79 -20.55
N LEU A 99 -4.81 -22.52 -21.85
CA LEU A 99 -3.70 -22.16 -22.74
C LEU A 99 -3.35 -20.66 -22.68
N GLY A 100 -4.29 -19.84 -22.19
CA GLY A 100 -4.12 -18.41 -21.97
C GLY A 100 -4.30 -17.56 -23.23
N GLU A 101 -5.03 -16.45 -23.07
CA GLU A 101 -5.31 -15.51 -24.14
C GLU A 101 -4.39 -14.28 -24.06
N GLY A 102 -3.93 -13.89 -22.87
CA GLY A 102 -3.05 -12.73 -22.69
C GLY A 102 -3.78 -11.38 -22.68
N LYS A 103 -5.01 -11.32 -22.13
CA LYS A 103 -5.80 -10.07 -22.10
C LYS A 103 -5.04 -8.89 -21.46
N SER A 104 -4.60 -9.01 -20.21
CA SER A 104 -3.90 -7.91 -19.52
C SER A 104 -2.55 -7.58 -20.17
N THR A 105 -1.89 -8.58 -20.76
CA THR A 105 -0.68 -8.41 -21.58
C THR A 105 -0.98 -7.51 -22.79
N THR A 106 -2.16 -7.68 -23.41
CA THR A 106 -2.63 -6.85 -24.53
C THR A 106 -2.99 -5.45 -24.08
N THR A 107 -3.70 -5.29 -22.96
CA THR A 107 -4.03 -3.97 -22.39
C THR A 107 -2.75 -3.14 -22.19
N VAL A 108 -1.74 -3.73 -21.56
CA VAL A 108 -0.45 -3.05 -21.31
C VAL A 108 0.34 -2.86 -22.61
N GLY A 109 0.37 -3.84 -23.49
CA GLY A 109 1.03 -3.74 -24.79
C GLY A 109 0.46 -2.64 -25.67
N LEU A 110 -0.86 -2.48 -25.67
CA LEU A 110 -1.57 -1.39 -26.34
C LEU A 110 -1.25 -0.02 -25.73
N SER A 111 -1.18 0.07 -24.40
CA SER A 111 -0.73 1.29 -23.70
C SER A 111 0.65 1.72 -24.16
N GLN A 112 1.56 0.75 -24.16
CA GLN A 112 2.93 0.92 -24.58
C GLN A 112 3.03 1.34 -26.04
N ALA A 113 2.26 0.72 -26.94
CA ALA A 113 2.19 1.11 -28.35
C ALA A 113 1.71 2.57 -28.53
N LEU A 114 0.56 2.91 -27.93
CA LEU A 114 -0.03 4.25 -28.04
C LEU A 114 0.90 5.33 -27.48
N GLY A 115 1.44 5.12 -26.29
CA GLY A 115 2.25 6.11 -25.57
C GLY A 115 3.70 6.22 -26.05
N ALA A 116 4.38 5.08 -26.23
CA ALA A 116 5.81 5.05 -26.52
C ALA A 116 6.14 5.08 -28.02
N PHE A 117 5.23 4.64 -28.89
CA PHE A 117 5.50 4.50 -30.33
C PHE A 117 4.61 5.36 -31.23
N LEU A 118 3.35 5.60 -30.85
CA LEU A 118 2.37 6.35 -31.66
C LEU A 118 2.14 7.79 -31.18
N GLY A 119 2.87 8.23 -30.15
CA GLY A 119 2.87 9.61 -29.67
C GLY A 119 1.57 10.07 -29.00
N GLN A 120 0.69 9.15 -28.60
CA GLN A 120 -0.60 9.48 -28.01
C GLN A 120 -0.51 9.66 -26.49
N LYS A 121 -1.37 10.52 -25.93
CA LYS A 121 -1.61 10.55 -24.48
C LYS A 121 -2.43 9.33 -24.11
N VAL A 122 -1.92 8.50 -23.21
CA VAL A 122 -2.58 7.26 -22.81
C VAL A 122 -2.48 7.05 -21.31
N LEU A 123 -3.55 6.52 -20.72
CA LEU A 123 -3.58 6.05 -19.33
C LEU A 123 -4.19 4.65 -19.30
N THR A 124 -3.56 3.73 -18.60
CA THR A 124 -4.07 2.36 -18.43
C THR A 124 -4.66 2.13 -17.06
N ASN A 125 -5.90 1.68 -16.99
CA ASN A 125 -6.64 1.38 -15.77
C ASN A 125 -6.86 -0.13 -15.62
N ILE A 126 -6.17 -0.75 -14.66
CA ILE A 126 -6.25 -2.20 -14.42
C ILE A 126 -6.63 -2.50 -12.98
N ARG A 127 -7.05 -3.75 -12.75
CA ARG A 127 -7.46 -4.21 -11.42
C ARG A 127 -6.25 -4.56 -10.56
N GLN A 128 -6.36 -4.29 -9.28
CA GLN A 128 -5.45 -4.84 -8.28
C GLN A 128 -5.72 -6.35 -8.12
N PRO A 129 -4.69 -7.20 -8.20
CA PRO A 129 -4.85 -8.63 -7.92
C PRO A 129 -4.99 -8.88 -6.42
N SER A 130 -5.75 -9.93 -6.08
CA SER A 130 -5.73 -10.50 -4.73
C SER A 130 -4.37 -11.15 -4.46
N MET A 131 -3.88 -11.00 -3.24
CA MET A 131 -2.63 -11.59 -2.77
C MET A 131 -2.77 -13.11 -2.54
N GLY A 132 -3.95 -13.59 -2.14
CA GLY A 132 -4.18 -14.99 -1.80
C GLY A 132 -3.82 -15.99 -2.92
N PRO A 133 -4.22 -15.75 -4.19
CA PRO A 133 -3.84 -16.58 -5.33
C PRO A 133 -2.34 -16.54 -5.68
N THR A 134 -1.63 -15.45 -5.34
CA THR A 134 -0.18 -15.27 -5.58
C THR A 134 0.63 -16.42 -4.98
N PHE A 135 0.26 -16.84 -3.77
CA PHE A 135 0.92 -17.94 -3.05
C PHE A 135 0.37 -19.33 -3.42
N GLY A 136 -0.72 -19.40 -4.19
CA GLY A 136 -1.39 -20.64 -4.58
C GLY A 136 -1.01 -21.12 -5.98
N ILE A 137 -1.77 -20.70 -6.99
CA ILE A 137 -1.66 -21.19 -8.38
C ILE A 137 -1.16 -20.09 -9.34
N LYS A 138 -1.43 -18.82 -9.03
CA LYS A 138 -1.20 -17.68 -9.90
C LYS A 138 0.05 -16.93 -9.47
N GLY A 139 1.21 -17.21 -10.03
CA GLY A 139 2.28 -16.20 -10.05
C GLY A 139 1.87 -15.13 -11.06
N GLY A 140 1.57 -13.91 -10.63
CA GLY A 140 0.99 -12.88 -11.49
C GLY A 140 2.05 -11.91 -11.99
N ALA A 141 2.15 -11.71 -13.30
CA ALA A 141 2.60 -10.43 -13.84
C ALA A 141 1.35 -9.58 -14.11
N ALA A 142 1.45 -8.26 -13.99
CA ALA A 142 0.41 -7.34 -14.45
C ALA A 142 0.49 -7.21 -15.99
N GLY A 143 0.20 -8.30 -16.70
CA GLY A 143 0.57 -8.49 -18.10
C GLY A 143 1.47 -9.71 -18.28
N GLY A 144 2.45 -9.64 -19.17
CA GLY A 144 3.45 -10.72 -19.38
C GLY A 144 4.49 -10.35 -20.43
N GLY A 145 5.65 -11.01 -20.39
CA GLY A 145 6.76 -10.72 -21.29
C GLY A 145 7.23 -9.26 -21.19
N TYR A 146 7.34 -8.56 -22.32
CA TYR A 146 7.73 -7.16 -22.37
C TYR A 146 6.56 -6.16 -22.26
N ALA A 147 5.35 -6.64 -21.96
CA ALA A 147 4.17 -5.83 -21.74
C ALA A 147 3.65 -6.06 -20.31
N GLN A 148 4.20 -5.32 -19.34
CA GLN A 148 3.87 -5.45 -17.93
C GLN A 148 3.70 -4.08 -17.24
N CYS A 149 2.77 -3.98 -16.30
CA CYS A 149 2.75 -2.94 -15.27
C CYS A 149 3.69 -3.37 -14.11
N PHE A 150 4.54 -2.46 -13.65
CA PHE A 150 5.62 -2.78 -12.70
C PHE A 150 5.93 -1.60 -11.76
N PRO A 151 6.62 -1.81 -10.62
CA PRO A 151 7.28 -3.04 -10.15
C PRO A 151 6.33 -4.21 -9.82
N MET A 152 6.70 -5.43 -10.22
CA MET A 152 5.84 -6.62 -10.11
C MET A 152 5.64 -7.07 -8.65
N GLU A 153 6.66 -6.94 -7.82
CA GLU A 153 6.60 -7.35 -6.41
C GLU A 153 5.53 -6.53 -5.67
N ASP A 154 5.53 -5.22 -5.92
CA ASP A 154 4.55 -4.30 -5.36
C ASP A 154 3.13 -4.58 -5.86
N PHE A 155 2.99 -4.88 -7.15
CA PHE A 155 1.70 -5.14 -7.78
C PHE A 155 0.98 -6.36 -7.20
N ASN A 156 1.70 -7.44 -6.89
CA ASN A 156 1.10 -8.72 -6.48
C ASN A 156 0.97 -8.94 -4.97
N LEU A 157 1.58 -8.07 -4.17
CA LEU A 157 1.60 -8.20 -2.72
C LEU A 157 0.70 -7.15 -2.07
N HIS A 158 1.28 -6.25 -1.27
CA HIS A 158 0.51 -5.32 -0.46
C HIS A 158 0.10 -4.05 -1.21
N MET A 159 0.79 -3.74 -2.32
CA MET A 159 0.64 -2.51 -3.09
C MET A 159 0.59 -1.27 -2.17
N THR A 160 -0.54 -0.58 -2.06
CA THR A 160 -0.76 0.58 -1.17
C THR A 160 -1.62 0.27 0.07
N GLY A 161 -2.08 -0.97 0.23
CA GLY A 161 -2.90 -1.40 1.37
C GLY A 161 -4.42 -1.41 1.16
N ASP A 162 -4.92 -1.14 -0.04
CA ASP A 162 -6.36 -1.03 -0.32
C ASP A 162 -7.16 -2.29 0.07
N ILE A 163 -6.65 -3.48 -0.29
CA ILE A 163 -7.28 -4.76 0.10
C ILE A 163 -7.23 -4.97 1.62
N HIS A 164 -6.20 -4.47 2.31
CA HIS A 164 -6.14 -4.52 3.77
C HIS A 164 -7.20 -3.63 4.40
N ALA A 165 -7.42 -2.42 3.87
CA ALA A 165 -8.49 -1.53 4.29
C ALA A 165 -9.88 -2.16 4.12
N ILE A 166 -10.13 -2.82 2.99
CA ILE A 166 -11.37 -3.58 2.74
C ILE A 166 -11.52 -4.72 3.76
N THR A 167 -10.44 -5.47 4.02
CA THR A 167 -10.45 -6.56 5.01
C THR A 167 -10.83 -6.04 6.39
N ALA A 168 -10.22 -4.93 6.81
CA ALA A 168 -10.50 -4.30 8.10
C ALA A 168 -11.95 -3.79 8.18
N ALA A 169 -12.43 -3.06 7.17
CA ALA A 169 -13.78 -2.52 7.14
C ALA A 169 -14.84 -3.65 7.13
N HIS A 170 -14.66 -4.67 6.31
CA HIS A 170 -15.59 -5.80 6.22
C HIS A 170 -15.67 -6.57 7.55
N ASN A 171 -14.52 -6.85 8.17
CA ASN A 171 -14.47 -7.59 9.42
C ASN A 171 -14.93 -6.75 10.62
N LEU A 172 -14.77 -5.43 10.59
CA LEU A 172 -15.37 -4.53 11.58
C LEU A 172 -16.90 -4.58 11.51
N PHE A 173 -17.48 -4.60 10.30
CA PHE A 173 -18.92 -4.75 10.16
C PHE A 173 -19.41 -6.13 10.63
N ALA A 174 -18.68 -7.20 10.30
CA ALA A 174 -18.98 -8.54 10.82
C ALA A 174 -18.93 -8.58 12.37
N ALA A 175 -17.97 -7.90 12.99
CA ALA A 175 -17.88 -7.79 14.43
C ALA A 175 -19.07 -7.01 15.02
N ALA A 176 -19.47 -5.88 14.42
CA ALA A 176 -20.62 -5.11 14.87
C ALA A 176 -21.93 -5.92 14.84
N ILE A 177 -22.12 -6.76 13.81
CA ILE A 177 -23.27 -7.66 13.70
C ILE A 177 -23.30 -8.63 14.89
N ASP A 178 -22.18 -9.32 15.15
CA ASP A 178 -22.10 -10.29 16.25
C ASP A 178 -22.26 -9.63 17.62
N THR A 179 -21.65 -8.46 17.81
CA THR A 179 -21.77 -7.66 19.04
C THR A 179 -23.21 -7.23 19.28
N ARG A 180 -23.91 -6.72 18.27
CA ARG A 180 -25.32 -6.33 18.40
C ARG A 180 -26.21 -7.53 18.68
N TYR A 181 -26.01 -8.64 17.95
CA TYR A 181 -26.73 -9.89 18.17
C TYR A 181 -26.56 -10.38 19.61
N TYR A 182 -25.33 -10.39 20.14
CA TYR A 182 -25.08 -10.76 21.52
C TYR A 182 -25.80 -9.84 22.53
N HIS A 183 -25.71 -8.53 22.36
CA HIS A 183 -26.30 -7.57 23.32
C HIS A 183 -27.83 -7.57 23.32
N GLU A 184 -28.49 -7.71 22.17
CA GLU A 184 -29.96 -7.85 22.10
C GLU A 184 -30.45 -9.11 22.82
N ASN A 185 -29.65 -10.17 22.75
CA ASN A 185 -29.92 -11.43 23.42
C ASN A 185 -29.44 -11.47 24.87
N SER A 186 -28.72 -10.46 25.38
CA SER A 186 -28.14 -10.48 26.74
C SER A 186 -28.53 -9.28 27.61
N SER A 187 -29.23 -8.30 27.05
CA SER A 187 -29.69 -7.09 27.74
C SER A 187 -31.15 -6.76 27.41
N SER A 188 -31.79 -5.94 28.23
CA SER A 188 -33.11 -5.35 27.92
C SER A 188 -32.95 -4.15 26.98
N ALA A 189 -34.00 -3.78 26.25
CA ALA A 189 -34.01 -2.60 25.38
C ALA A 189 -33.61 -1.34 26.16
N LYS A 190 -34.14 -1.15 27.38
CA LYS A 190 -33.77 -0.06 28.29
C LYS A 190 -32.29 -0.08 28.69
N GLY A 191 -31.73 -1.27 28.91
CA GLY A 191 -30.30 -1.43 29.21
C GLY A 191 -29.41 -1.07 28.02
N ILE A 192 -29.83 -1.40 26.79
CA ILE A 192 -29.13 -1.03 25.56
C ILE A 192 -29.25 0.49 25.34
N TRP A 193 -30.44 1.05 25.49
CA TRP A 193 -30.71 2.49 25.39
C TRP A 193 -29.79 3.33 26.27
N ASN A 194 -29.68 2.96 27.55
CA ASN A 194 -28.82 3.65 28.51
C ASN A 194 -27.33 3.62 28.16
N ARG A 195 -26.89 2.70 27.29
CA ARG A 195 -25.51 2.60 26.82
C ARG A 195 -25.32 3.23 25.44
N LEU A 196 -26.33 3.20 24.58
CA LEU A 196 -26.29 3.86 23.27
C LEU A 196 -26.39 5.37 23.38
N CYS A 197 -27.26 5.87 24.27
CA CYS A 197 -27.46 7.29 24.52
C CYS A 197 -27.31 7.58 26.02
N PRO A 198 -26.11 7.46 26.60
CA PRO A 198 -25.91 7.69 28.03
C PRO A 198 -26.26 9.13 28.40
N VAL A 199 -26.64 9.32 29.67
CA VAL A 199 -26.88 10.65 30.23
C VAL A 199 -25.53 11.32 30.46
N ASP A 200 -25.35 12.54 29.94
CA ASP A 200 -24.13 13.32 30.14
C ASP A 200 -24.04 13.89 31.58
N LYS A 201 -22.95 14.61 31.87
CA LYS A 201 -22.74 15.25 33.17
C LYS A 201 -23.81 16.29 33.56
N ASN A 202 -24.60 16.76 32.59
CA ASN A 202 -25.66 17.75 32.78
C ASN A 202 -27.06 17.12 32.80
N GLY A 203 -27.18 15.80 32.77
CA GLY A 203 -28.47 15.13 32.77
C GLY A 203 -29.12 14.98 31.38
N LYS A 204 -28.41 15.31 30.29
CA LYS A 204 -28.95 15.32 28.93
C LYS A 204 -28.49 14.10 28.12
N ARG A 205 -29.37 13.55 27.28
CA ARG A 205 -29.02 12.56 26.25
C ARG A 205 -28.82 13.24 24.90
N GLU A 206 -27.89 12.72 24.11
CA GLU A 206 -27.71 13.13 22.72
C GLU A 206 -27.58 11.91 21.80
N PHE A 207 -28.07 12.06 20.57
CA PHE A 207 -27.85 11.08 19.52
C PHE A 207 -26.54 11.37 18.80
N GLU A 208 -25.76 10.32 18.58
CA GLU A 208 -24.61 10.41 17.69
C GLU A 208 -25.08 10.61 16.24
N PRO A 209 -24.37 11.41 15.41
CA PRO A 209 -24.79 11.67 14.03
C PRO A 209 -24.99 10.40 13.17
N THR A 210 -24.29 9.31 13.49
CA THR A 210 -24.43 8.03 12.78
C THR A 210 -25.76 7.33 13.06
N MET A 211 -26.47 7.70 14.11
CA MET A 211 -27.77 7.12 14.50
C MET A 211 -28.94 7.72 13.71
N TYR A 212 -28.75 8.88 13.07
CA TYR A 212 -29.81 9.61 12.38
C TYR A 212 -30.42 8.80 11.23
N ALA A 213 -29.61 8.06 10.46
CA ALA A 213 -30.11 7.25 9.35
C ALA A 213 -31.13 6.19 9.82
N ARG A 214 -30.90 5.59 11.00
CA ARG A 214 -31.85 4.65 11.60
C ARG A 214 -33.12 5.36 12.08
N LEU A 215 -33.01 6.55 12.67
CA LEU A 215 -34.19 7.34 13.07
C LEU A 215 -35.05 7.68 11.85
N GLU A 216 -34.45 8.11 10.74
CA GLU A 216 -35.17 8.40 9.50
C GLU A 216 -35.88 7.15 8.97
N LYS A 217 -35.20 6.00 8.94
CA LYS A 217 -35.79 4.71 8.53
C LYS A 217 -37.02 4.31 9.37
N LEU A 218 -37.02 4.66 10.66
CA LEU A 218 -38.11 4.37 11.59
C LEU A 218 -39.22 5.45 11.58
N GLY A 219 -39.11 6.50 10.76
CA GLY A 219 -40.06 7.63 10.76
C GLY A 219 -39.89 8.59 11.95
N LEU A 220 -38.76 8.52 12.65
CA LEU A 220 -38.47 9.25 13.89
C LEU A 220 -37.46 10.40 13.69
N GLY A 221 -37.11 10.73 12.45
CA GLY A 221 -36.13 11.77 12.13
C GLY A 221 -36.43 13.15 12.72
N HIS A 222 -37.72 13.48 12.88
CA HIS A 222 -38.18 14.72 13.50
C HIS A 222 -37.83 14.84 15.00
N LYS A 223 -37.48 13.72 15.66
CA LYS A 223 -37.07 13.68 17.08
C LYS A 223 -35.55 13.62 17.30
N LYS A 224 -34.74 13.66 16.24
CA LYS A 224 -33.27 13.46 16.32
C LYS A 224 -32.50 14.43 17.21
N HIS A 225 -33.08 15.59 17.53
CA HIS A 225 -32.44 16.63 18.36
C HIS A 225 -32.65 16.44 19.86
N ASN A 226 -33.58 15.56 20.26
CA ASN A 226 -33.85 15.29 21.65
C ASN A 226 -34.27 13.82 21.86
N PRO A 227 -33.33 12.94 22.25
CA PRO A 227 -33.60 11.54 22.55
C PRO A 227 -34.70 11.31 23.59
N ASP A 228 -34.92 12.25 24.50
CA ASP A 228 -35.93 12.14 25.56
C ASP A 228 -37.37 12.30 25.06
N LEU A 229 -37.56 12.67 23.78
CA LEU A 229 -38.88 12.70 23.12
C LEU A 229 -39.37 11.33 22.64
N LEU A 230 -38.53 10.29 22.72
CA LEU A 230 -38.91 8.95 22.30
C LEU A 230 -39.76 8.26 23.37
N THR A 231 -40.86 7.63 22.95
CA THR A 231 -41.65 6.76 23.81
C THR A 231 -40.89 5.45 24.10
N GLU A 232 -41.34 4.69 25.11
CA GLU A 232 -40.73 3.38 25.41
C GLU A 232 -40.78 2.42 24.19
N GLU A 233 -41.87 2.43 23.42
CA GLU A 233 -42.03 1.63 22.21
C GLU A 233 -41.05 2.08 21.10
N GLU A 234 -40.87 3.39 20.93
CA GLU A 234 -39.92 3.94 19.95
C GLU A 234 -38.47 3.64 20.34
N ILE A 235 -38.14 3.71 21.64
CA ILE A 235 -36.83 3.28 22.17
C ILE A 235 -36.61 1.79 21.90
N GLU A 236 -37.62 0.95 22.11
CA GLU A 236 -37.51 -0.48 21.83
C GLU A 236 -37.24 -0.74 20.34
N LYS A 237 -38.03 -0.12 19.45
CA LYS A 237 -37.81 -0.20 17.99
C LYS A 237 -36.44 0.30 17.56
N PHE A 238 -35.94 1.37 18.17
CA PHE A 238 -34.62 1.90 17.88
C PHE A 238 -33.49 0.96 18.37
N CYS A 239 -33.60 0.45 19.60
CA CYS A 239 -32.57 -0.37 20.24
C CYS A 239 -32.54 -1.83 19.78
N ILE A 240 -33.65 -2.38 19.28
CA ILE A 240 -33.74 -3.79 18.90
C ILE A 240 -33.84 -3.90 17.38
N LEU A 241 -32.82 -4.49 16.75
CA LEU A 241 -32.81 -4.83 15.33
C LEU A 241 -33.60 -6.12 15.06
N ASP A 242 -33.72 -6.98 16.08
CA ASP A 242 -34.38 -8.28 16.03
C ASP A 242 -33.81 -9.18 14.93
N ILE A 243 -32.48 -9.24 14.87
CA ILE A 243 -31.72 -10.00 13.87
C ILE A 243 -32.18 -11.46 13.85
N ASP A 244 -32.55 -11.96 12.67
CA ASP A 244 -32.68 -13.38 12.40
C ASP A 244 -31.28 -13.95 12.05
N PRO A 245 -30.69 -14.82 12.90
CA PRO A 245 -29.34 -15.34 12.69
C PRO A 245 -29.20 -16.17 11.40
N ASP A 246 -30.27 -16.81 10.93
CA ASP A 246 -30.23 -17.67 9.73
C ASP A 246 -30.19 -16.84 8.44
N THR A 247 -30.57 -15.57 8.52
CA THR A 247 -30.55 -14.63 7.39
C THR A 247 -29.25 -13.84 7.29
N ILE A 248 -28.29 -14.02 8.21
CA ILE A 248 -27.00 -13.31 8.18
C ILE A 248 -26.19 -13.76 6.96
N THR A 249 -26.21 -12.93 5.92
CA THR A 249 -25.42 -13.12 4.69
C THR A 249 -24.03 -12.53 4.83
N TRP A 250 -23.83 -11.55 5.72
CA TRP A 250 -22.52 -10.95 5.95
C TRP A 250 -21.58 -11.89 6.71
N LYS A 251 -20.50 -12.29 6.05
CA LYS A 251 -19.50 -13.24 6.58
C LYS A 251 -18.23 -12.47 6.98
N ARG A 252 -17.12 -13.17 7.19
CA ARG A 252 -15.80 -12.52 7.37
C ARG A 252 -14.96 -12.69 6.11
N VAL A 253 -13.86 -11.96 6.02
CA VAL A 253 -12.93 -12.08 4.89
C VAL A 253 -11.45 -12.12 5.31
N THR A 254 -10.64 -12.75 4.46
CA THR A 254 -9.17 -12.72 4.53
C THR A 254 -8.61 -12.80 3.12
N ASP A 255 -7.49 -12.13 2.82
CA ASP A 255 -6.86 -12.18 1.50
C ASP A 255 -5.82 -13.31 1.39
N CYS A 256 -6.19 -14.49 1.89
CA CYS A 256 -5.42 -15.73 1.85
C CYS A 256 -6.28 -16.86 1.29
N SER A 257 -5.69 -17.76 0.50
CA SER A 257 -6.39 -18.94 0.00
C SER A 257 -6.50 -20.01 1.11
N ASP A 258 -7.60 -20.02 1.86
CA ASP A 258 -7.79 -20.94 2.99
C ASP A 258 -9.14 -21.67 2.97
N LYS A 259 -9.17 -22.86 2.37
CA LYS A 259 -10.39 -23.65 2.23
C LYS A 259 -11.02 -24.09 3.56
N TYR A 260 -10.27 -24.14 4.67
CA TYR A 260 -10.81 -24.59 5.97
C TYR A 260 -11.68 -23.53 6.63
N LEU A 261 -11.62 -22.28 6.18
CA LEU A 261 -12.47 -21.21 6.66
C LEU A 261 -13.81 -21.10 5.89
N ARG A 262 -14.09 -21.99 4.93
CA ARG A 262 -15.35 -22.01 4.17
C ARG A 262 -16.59 -22.24 5.04
N LYS A 263 -16.43 -22.90 6.18
CA LYS A 263 -17.47 -23.08 7.20
C LYS A 263 -16.81 -23.17 8.57
N VAL A 264 -17.26 -22.35 9.51
CA VAL A 264 -16.73 -22.27 10.88
C VAL A 264 -17.89 -22.12 11.87
N GLU A 265 -17.67 -22.48 13.13
CA GLU A 265 -18.54 -22.12 14.24
C GLU A 265 -17.83 -21.03 15.06
N ILE A 266 -18.55 -19.96 15.41
CA ILE A 266 -18.03 -18.82 16.19
C ILE A 266 -18.82 -18.64 17.48
N GLY A 267 -18.30 -17.83 18.42
CA GLY A 267 -18.97 -17.55 19.70
C GLY A 267 -18.92 -18.72 20.67
N LEU A 268 -17.85 -19.52 20.62
CA LEU A 268 -17.68 -20.72 21.46
C LEU A 268 -17.05 -20.44 22.83
N SER A 269 -16.52 -19.24 23.06
CA SER A 269 -15.94 -18.90 24.37
C SER A 269 -17.04 -18.74 25.43
N PRO A 270 -16.81 -19.16 26.69
CA PRO A 270 -17.82 -19.01 27.75
C PRO A 270 -18.30 -17.58 28.00
N SER A 271 -17.51 -16.57 27.59
CA SER A 271 -17.89 -15.15 27.68
C SER A 271 -19.11 -14.77 26.82
N GLU A 272 -19.40 -15.54 25.78
CA GLU A 272 -20.51 -15.31 24.85
C GLU A 272 -21.78 -16.06 25.27
N PHE A 273 -21.87 -16.53 26.51
CA PHE A 273 -23.10 -17.08 27.08
C PHE A 273 -24.15 -15.98 27.34
N SER A 274 -25.37 -16.16 26.84
CA SER A 274 -26.49 -15.29 27.17
C SER A 274 -27.20 -15.79 28.42
N LYS A 275 -27.18 -14.98 29.49
CA LYS A 275 -27.99 -15.24 30.69
C LYS A 275 -29.49 -15.14 30.42
N LYS A 276 -29.90 -14.26 29.50
CA LYS A 276 -31.32 -14.01 29.18
C LYS A 276 -31.96 -15.16 28.41
N LYS A 277 -31.20 -15.83 27.53
CA LYS A 277 -31.66 -17.02 26.80
C LYS A 277 -31.23 -18.35 27.44
N ASN A 278 -30.36 -18.30 28.44
CA ASN A 278 -29.76 -19.47 29.07
C ASN A 278 -29.08 -20.41 28.04
N GLU A 279 -28.38 -19.83 27.06
CA GLU A 279 -27.71 -20.58 26.00
C GLU A 279 -26.42 -19.88 25.54
N GLN A 280 -25.53 -20.65 24.92
CA GLN A 280 -24.32 -20.11 24.29
C GLN A 280 -24.69 -19.39 22.98
N MET A 281 -24.23 -18.15 22.77
CA MET A 281 -24.49 -17.38 21.53
C MET A 281 -23.57 -17.81 20.37
N LYS A 282 -23.49 -19.12 20.13
CA LYS A 282 -22.72 -19.68 19.03
C LYS A 282 -23.53 -19.68 17.73
N ARG A 283 -22.85 -19.55 16.59
CA ARG A 283 -23.50 -19.67 15.27
C ARG A 283 -22.54 -20.16 14.18
N THR A 284 -23.12 -20.72 13.12
CA THR A 284 -22.36 -21.07 11.91
C THR A 284 -22.04 -19.80 11.11
N SER A 285 -20.81 -19.71 10.63
CA SER A 285 -20.32 -18.63 9.76
C SER A 285 -19.33 -19.16 8.72
N SER A 286 -18.72 -18.28 7.95
CA SER A 286 -17.71 -18.61 6.95
C SER A 286 -16.80 -17.42 6.66
N TYR A 287 -15.76 -17.65 5.85
CA TYR A 287 -14.92 -16.61 5.28
C TYR A 287 -14.97 -16.64 3.75
N GLY A 288 -14.94 -15.46 3.15
CA GLY A 288 -14.61 -15.25 1.74
C GLY A 288 -13.20 -14.72 1.56
N ILE A 289 -12.65 -14.79 0.35
CA ILE A 289 -11.45 -14.03 0.02
C ILE A 289 -11.79 -12.54 -0.03
N THR A 290 -10.93 -11.63 0.42
CA THR A 290 -11.29 -10.20 0.57
C THR A 290 -11.88 -9.57 -0.70
N VAL A 291 -11.37 -9.91 -1.87
CA VAL A 291 -11.87 -9.38 -3.15
C VAL A 291 -13.29 -9.86 -3.53
N SER A 292 -13.87 -10.80 -2.76
CA SER A 292 -15.28 -11.21 -2.85
C SER A 292 -16.23 -10.34 -2.02
N SER A 293 -15.71 -9.45 -1.19
CA SER A 293 -16.49 -8.52 -0.35
C SER A 293 -17.32 -7.55 -1.21
N GLU A 294 -18.54 -7.25 -0.78
CA GLU A 294 -19.36 -6.19 -1.38
C GLU A 294 -18.65 -4.83 -1.30
N ILE A 295 -17.86 -4.57 -0.25
CA ILE A 295 -17.05 -3.33 -0.12
C ILE A 295 -16.07 -3.19 -1.28
N MET A 296 -15.54 -4.31 -1.83
CA MET A 296 -14.68 -4.26 -3.03
C MET A 296 -15.47 -3.83 -4.28
N ALA A 297 -16.71 -4.31 -4.44
CA ALA A 297 -17.58 -3.87 -5.52
C ALA A 297 -18.00 -2.40 -5.36
N ILE A 298 -18.26 -1.96 -4.12
CA ILE A 298 -18.55 -0.56 -3.79
C ILE A 298 -17.36 0.33 -4.10
N LEU A 299 -16.13 -0.04 -3.71
CA LEU A 299 -14.92 0.71 -4.06
C LEU A 299 -14.77 0.86 -5.58
N ALA A 300 -15.12 -0.18 -6.34
CA ALA A 300 -15.03 -0.13 -7.79
C ALA A 300 -16.12 0.73 -8.45
N LEU A 301 -17.30 0.89 -7.82
CA LEU A 301 -18.43 1.64 -8.35
C LEU A 301 -18.63 3.03 -7.75
N ALA A 302 -17.92 3.37 -6.68
CA ALA A 302 -17.99 4.69 -6.09
C ALA A 302 -17.43 5.75 -7.05
N THR A 303 -18.09 6.91 -7.07
CA THR A 303 -17.72 8.07 -7.90
C THR A 303 -16.98 9.14 -7.11
N ASP A 304 -17.21 9.22 -5.79
CA ASP A 304 -16.50 10.06 -4.84
C ASP A 304 -16.64 9.49 -3.41
N LEU A 305 -16.09 10.18 -2.40
CA LEU A 305 -16.13 9.73 -1.01
C LEU A 305 -17.54 9.79 -0.39
N LYS A 306 -18.40 10.71 -0.85
CA LYS A 306 -19.78 10.82 -0.40
C LYS A 306 -20.61 9.66 -0.94
N ASP A 307 -20.47 9.35 -2.23
CA ASP A 307 -21.08 8.18 -2.87
C ASP A 307 -20.58 6.87 -2.22
N LEU A 308 -19.27 6.75 -1.97
CA LEU A 308 -18.71 5.62 -1.22
C LEU A 308 -19.40 5.44 0.13
N ARG A 309 -19.51 6.50 0.93
CA ARG A 309 -20.18 6.46 2.24
C ARG A 309 -21.66 6.08 2.11
N THR A 310 -22.38 6.64 1.15
CA THR A 310 -23.80 6.32 0.90
C THR A 310 -23.97 4.85 0.52
N ARG A 311 -23.10 4.32 -0.34
CA ARG A 311 -23.12 2.91 -0.75
C ARG A 311 -22.82 1.96 0.41
N LEU A 312 -21.83 2.31 1.25
CA LEU A 312 -21.53 1.54 2.46
C LEU A 312 -22.74 1.47 3.41
N GLY A 313 -23.48 2.57 3.58
CA GLY A 313 -24.67 2.61 4.44
C GLY A 313 -25.81 1.71 3.97
N LYS A 314 -25.96 1.56 2.65
CA LYS A 314 -26.99 0.73 2.00
C LYS A 314 -26.73 -0.78 2.04
N MET A 315 -25.54 -1.22 2.44
CA MET A 315 -25.22 -2.65 2.48
C MET A 315 -26.17 -3.39 3.41
N ILE A 316 -26.85 -4.41 2.91
CA ILE A 316 -27.75 -5.28 3.68
C ILE A 316 -26.93 -6.46 4.21
N CYS A 317 -26.92 -6.67 5.52
CA CYS A 317 -26.15 -7.76 6.14
C CYS A 317 -26.99 -8.95 6.60
N CYS A 318 -28.27 -8.71 6.91
CA CYS A 318 -29.23 -9.69 7.37
C CYS A 318 -30.65 -9.12 7.29
N TYR A 319 -31.63 -9.92 7.72
CA TYR A 319 -33.01 -9.51 7.90
C TYR A 319 -33.43 -9.66 9.36
N SER A 320 -34.44 -8.91 9.78
CA SER A 320 -35.09 -9.14 11.06
C SER A 320 -35.97 -10.38 11.00
N LYS A 321 -36.43 -10.88 12.15
CA LYS A 321 -37.41 -12.00 12.18
C LYS A 321 -38.74 -11.66 11.49
N LYS A 322 -39.02 -10.36 11.30
CA LYS A 322 -40.18 -9.88 10.53
C LYS A 322 -39.91 -9.77 9.03
N GLY A 323 -38.71 -10.09 8.58
CA GLY A 323 -38.30 -10.03 7.18
C GLY A 323 -37.88 -8.63 6.70
N GLU A 324 -37.67 -7.68 7.60
CA GLU A 324 -37.20 -6.34 7.24
C GLU A 324 -35.68 -6.33 7.00
N PRO A 325 -35.16 -5.68 5.95
CA PRO A 325 -33.73 -5.63 5.68
C PRO A 325 -33.00 -4.80 6.73
N ILE A 326 -31.87 -5.31 7.24
CA ILE A 326 -31.00 -4.62 8.20
C ILE A 326 -29.72 -4.21 7.49
N THR A 327 -29.41 -2.93 7.54
CA THR A 327 -28.35 -2.26 6.78
C THR A 327 -27.18 -1.82 7.65
N ALA A 328 -26.04 -1.46 7.06
CA ALA A 328 -24.92 -0.87 7.81
C ALA A 328 -25.31 0.42 8.57
N ASP A 329 -26.20 1.23 8.00
CA ASP A 329 -26.73 2.42 8.68
C ASP A 329 -27.55 2.08 9.93
N ASP A 330 -28.22 0.92 9.98
CA ASP A 330 -28.93 0.45 11.18
C ASP A 330 -27.99 0.17 12.37
N PHE A 331 -26.72 -0.13 12.09
CA PHE A 331 -25.67 -0.30 13.12
C PHE A 331 -24.95 1.01 13.45
N GLY A 332 -25.20 2.10 12.72
CA GLY A 332 -24.45 3.36 12.86
C GLY A 332 -22.96 3.24 12.49
N ILE A 333 -22.57 2.22 11.73
CA ILE A 333 -21.15 1.90 11.47
C ILE A 333 -20.59 2.60 10.21
N THR A 334 -21.47 3.11 9.35
CA THR A 334 -21.12 3.66 8.02
C THR A 334 -19.99 4.69 8.06
N GLY A 335 -19.98 5.58 9.06
CA GLY A 335 -18.91 6.56 9.24
C GLY A 335 -17.54 5.90 9.49
N ALA A 336 -17.48 4.89 10.36
CA ALA A 336 -16.26 4.16 10.65
C ALA A 336 -15.74 3.37 9.43
N LEU A 337 -16.66 2.76 8.67
CA LEU A 337 -16.29 2.08 7.42
C LEU A 337 -15.74 3.06 6.39
N ALA A 338 -16.36 4.23 6.23
CA ALA A 338 -15.87 5.26 5.31
C ALA A 338 -14.49 5.78 5.70
N VAL A 339 -14.21 5.96 7.01
CA VAL A 339 -12.88 6.36 7.51
C VAL A 339 -11.82 5.30 7.17
N LEU A 340 -12.11 4.02 7.39
CA LEU A 340 -11.20 2.93 7.02
C LEU A 340 -10.92 2.86 5.51
N MET A 341 -11.91 3.23 4.70
CA MET A 341 -11.83 3.18 3.25
C MET A 341 -11.32 4.48 2.60
N MET A 342 -11.16 5.56 3.38
CA MET A 342 -10.83 6.89 2.86
C MET A 342 -9.53 6.90 2.05
N ASP A 343 -8.50 6.19 2.53
CA ASP A 343 -7.21 6.09 1.85
C ASP A 343 -7.20 5.01 0.76
N ALA A 344 -8.17 4.10 0.76
CA ALA A 344 -8.33 3.10 -0.29
C ALA A 344 -8.95 3.72 -1.55
N LEU A 345 -9.88 4.67 -1.42
CA LEU A 345 -10.62 5.29 -2.53
C LEU A 345 -9.76 5.91 -3.65
N PRO A 346 -8.64 6.62 -3.36
CA PRO A 346 -7.87 7.25 -4.42
C PRO A 346 -7.08 6.22 -5.24
N PRO A 347 -7.14 6.26 -6.60
CA PRO A 347 -6.49 5.27 -7.46
C PRO A 347 -4.97 5.23 -7.32
N ASN A 348 -4.39 4.02 -7.39
CA ASN A 348 -2.95 3.84 -7.24
C ASN A 348 -2.19 4.09 -8.54
N THR A 349 -1.19 4.95 -8.51
CA THR A 349 -0.32 5.28 -9.65
C THR A 349 0.82 4.28 -9.76
N MET A 350 1.03 3.71 -10.95
CA MET A 350 2.13 2.85 -11.34
C MET A 350 2.55 3.17 -12.80
N GLN A 351 3.38 2.33 -13.41
CA GLN A 351 3.84 2.50 -14.78
C GLN A 351 4.00 1.16 -15.50
N THR A 352 4.04 1.19 -16.83
CA THR A 352 4.43 0.05 -17.66
C THR A 352 5.94 -0.02 -17.84
N LEU A 353 6.48 -1.15 -18.32
CA LEU A 353 7.93 -1.32 -18.57
C LEU A 353 8.54 -0.22 -19.45
N GLU A 354 7.77 0.35 -20.36
CA GLU A 354 8.21 1.45 -21.23
C GLU A 354 7.81 2.83 -20.70
N GLY A 355 7.44 2.96 -19.43
CA GLY A 355 7.22 4.24 -18.77
C GLY A 355 5.89 4.94 -19.08
N THR A 356 4.89 4.22 -19.62
CA THR A 356 3.53 4.76 -19.79
C THR A 356 2.76 4.69 -18.45
N PRO A 357 1.92 5.68 -18.10
CA PRO A 357 1.26 5.75 -16.80
C PRO A 357 0.13 4.72 -16.68
N ALA A 358 0.02 4.11 -15.49
CA ALA A 358 -1.05 3.17 -15.17
C ALA A 358 -1.71 3.51 -13.82
N LEU A 359 -3.03 3.37 -13.73
CA LEU A 359 -3.75 3.30 -12.46
C LEU A 359 -4.15 1.86 -12.17
N VAL A 360 -3.83 1.38 -10.98
CA VAL A 360 -4.17 0.03 -10.50
C VAL A 360 -5.14 0.19 -9.34
N HIS A 361 -6.44 -0.08 -9.54
CA HIS A 361 -7.41 0.24 -8.50
C HIS A 361 -8.67 -0.63 -8.53
N ALA A 362 -9.08 -1.05 -7.33
CA ALA A 362 -10.10 -2.07 -7.09
C ALA A 362 -9.81 -3.40 -7.82
N GLY A 363 -10.49 -4.46 -7.40
CA GLY A 363 -10.32 -5.78 -8.00
C GLY A 363 -11.44 -6.76 -7.66
N PRO A 364 -12.72 -6.40 -7.84
CA PRO A 364 -13.81 -7.29 -7.54
C PRO A 364 -13.79 -8.51 -8.46
N PHE A 365 -14.36 -9.60 -7.96
CA PHE A 365 -14.64 -10.78 -8.75
C PHE A 365 -15.48 -10.47 -9.99
N ALA A 366 -15.26 -11.24 -11.06
CA ALA A 366 -16.00 -11.10 -12.32
C ALA A 366 -17.18 -12.07 -12.44
N ASN A 367 -17.38 -12.97 -11.46
CA ASN A 367 -18.55 -13.85 -11.35
C ASN A 367 -19.63 -13.22 -10.47
N ILE A 368 -19.35 -13.00 -9.18
CA ILE A 368 -20.30 -12.46 -8.18
C ILE A 368 -20.36 -10.93 -8.14
N ALA A 369 -19.48 -10.28 -8.89
CA ALA A 369 -19.47 -8.84 -9.08
C ALA A 369 -19.08 -8.54 -10.54
N HIS A 370 -18.90 -7.26 -10.85
CA HIS A 370 -18.75 -6.81 -12.23
C HIS A 370 -17.37 -7.09 -12.86
N GLY A 371 -16.34 -7.38 -12.08
CA GLY A 371 -15.02 -7.75 -12.63
C GLY A 371 -14.19 -6.65 -13.30
N ASN A 372 -14.42 -5.37 -13.00
CA ASN A 372 -13.74 -4.21 -13.59
C ASN A 372 -12.95 -3.39 -12.55
N SER A 373 -11.99 -2.57 -13.00
CA SER A 373 -11.32 -1.54 -12.17
C SER A 373 -12.28 -0.41 -11.80
N SER A 374 -11.86 0.52 -10.94
CA SER A 374 -12.78 1.54 -10.39
C SER A 374 -13.26 2.60 -11.39
N ILE A 375 -14.48 3.12 -11.17
CA ILE A 375 -15.05 4.26 -11.91
C ILE A 375 -14.21 5.53 -11.72
N ILE A 376 -13.77 5.84 -10.50
CA ILE A 376 -12.92 7.02 -10.23
C ILE A 376 -11.64 7.02 -11.08
N SER A 377 -11.00 5.87 -11.25
CA SER A 377 -9.82 5.75 -12.14
C SER A 377 -10.13 6.15 -13.57
N ASP A 378 -11.29 5.72 -14.10
CA ASP A 378 -11.68 6.04 -15.47
C ASP A 378 -12.09 7.50 -15.63
N LEU A 379 -12.87 8.04 -14.68
CA LEU A 379 -13.27 9.45 -14.68
C LEU A 379 -12.06 10.37 -14.67
N ILE A 380 -11.12 10.15 -13.74
CA ILE A 380 -9.89 10.94 -13.65
C ILE A 380 -9.07 10.74 -14.93
N GLY A 381 -8.91 9.49 -15.37
CA GLY A 381 -8.10 9.18 -16.54
C GLY A 381 -8.58 9.85 -17.81
N LEU A 382 -9.89 9.85 -18.05
CA LEU A 382 -10.48 10.44 -19.26
C LEU A 382 -10.25 11.95 -19.31
N LYS A 383 -10.27 12.62 -18.16
CA LYS A 383 -9.95 14.06 -18.06
C LYS A 383 -8.45 14.35 -18.18
N LEU A 384 -7.59 13.45 -17.69
CA LEU A 384 -6.14 13.61 -17.77
C LEU A 384 -5.61 13.49 -19.19
N VAL A 385 -6.07 12.49 -19.94
CA VAL A 385 -5.65 12.27 -21.32
C VAL A 385 -6.20 13.36 -22.25
N GLY A 386 -7.40 13.87 -21.96
CA GLY A 386 -8.09 14.90 -22.76
C GLY A 386 -8.63 14.36 -24.08
N LYS A 387 -9.34 15.21 -24.85
CA LYS A 387 -10.10 14.84 -26.06
C LYS A 387 -9.35 14.00 -27.10
N ASP A 388 -8.03 14.20 -27.23
CA ASP A 388 -7.20 13.54 -28.24
C ASP A 388 -6.43 12.32 -27.66
N GLY A 389 -6.70 11.95 -26.41
CA GLY A 389 -6.02 10.88 -25.70
C GLY A 389 -6.91 9.67 -25.42
N TYR A 390 -6.32 8.61 -24.86
CA TYR A 390 -6.95 7.30 -24.71
C TYR A 390 -6.86 6.77 -23.29
N VAL A 391 -7.98 6.35 -22.72
CA VAL A 391 -8.01 5.53 -21.51
C VAL A 391 -8.24 4.08 -21.92
N LEU A 392 -7.29 3.22 -21.56
CA LEU A 392 -7.41 1.78 -21.72
C LEU A 392 -7.85 1.16 -20.40
N THR A 393 -8.94 0.43 -20.40
CA THR A 393 -9.41 -0.35 -19.24
C THR A 393 -9.62 -1.80 -19.64
N GLU A 394 -9.84 -2.69 -18.69
CA GLU A 394 -10.10 -4.10 -18.99
C GLU A 394 -11.28 -4.66 -18.20
N ALA A 395 -11.90 -5.69 -18.77
CA ALA A 395 -12.98 -6.42 -18.16
C ALA A 395 -12.60 -7.88 -17.88
N GLY A 396 -12.91 -8.38 -16.69
CA GLY A 396 -12.57 -9.74 -16.26
C GLY A 396 -13.22 -10.82 -17.13
N PHE A 397 -12.50 -11.93 -17.40
CA PHE A 397 -12.97 -13.01 -18.29
C PHE A 397 -13.24 -12.53 -19.73
N GLY A 398 -14.26 -13.07 -20.40
CA GLY A 398 -14.63 -12.73 -21.77
C GLY A 398 -15.69 -11.61 -21.86
N SER A 399 -16.08 -11.25 -23.09
CA SER A 399 -17.13 -10.24 -23.29
C SER A 399 -18.52 -10.68 -22.80
N ASP A 400 -18.73 -11.98 -22.60
CA ASP A 400 -19.94 -12.58 -22.05
C ASP A 400 -20.10 -12.36 -20.54
N MET A 401 -19.01 -12.05 -19.81
CA MET A 401 -19.08 -11.83 -18.37
C MET A 401 -18.59 -10.44 -18.01
N GLY A 402 -17.27 -10.20 -17.96
CA GLY A 402 -16.78 -8.89 -17.57
C GLY A 402 -17.20 -7.81 -18.56
N GLY A 403 -17.19 -8.10 -19.87
CA GLY A 403 -17.64 -7.15 -20.89
C GLY A 403 -19.11 -6.78 -20.72
N GLU A 404 -19.99 -7.76 -20.64
CA GLU A 404 -21.43 -7.56 -20.36
C GLU A 404 -21.64 -6.70 -19.10
N LYS A 405 -20.95 -7.00 -18.00
CA LYS A 405 -21.06 -6.24 -16.75
C LYS A 405 -20.39 -4.87 -16.81
N PHE A 406 -19.36 -4.71 -17.63
CA PHE A 406 -18.78 -3.42 -17.92
C PHE A 406 -19.83 -2.52 -18.59
N PHE A 407 -20.49 -3.01 -19.65
CA PHE A 407 -21.51 -2.27 -20.37
C PHE A 407 -22.78 -2.02 -19.54
N ASN A 408 -23.31 -3.03 -18.84
CA ASN A 408 -24.63 -2.93 -18.20
C ASN A 408 -24.59 -2.57 -16.70
N ILE A 409 -23.42 -2.57 -16.05
CA ILE A 409 -23.28 -2.16 -14.64
C ILE A 409 -22.34 -0.96 -14.52
N LYS A 410 -21.10 -1.08 -15.01
CA LYS A 410 -20.10 -0.01 -14.82
C LYS A 410 -20.42 1.24 -15.63
N CYS A 411 -20.76 1.10 -16.92
CA CYS A 411 -21.21 2.23 -17.75
C CYS A 411 -22.54 2.79 -17.26
N TYR A 412 -23.43 1.94 -16.71
CA TYR A 412 -24.68 2.40 -16.10
C TYR A 412 -24.43 3.35 -14.91
N TYR A 413 -23.56 2.96 -13.97
CA TYR A 413 -23.27 3.79 -12.80
C TYR A 413 -22.34 4.97 -13.08
N SER A 414 -21.41 4.84 -14.03
CA SER A 414 -20.47 5.93 -14.36
C SER A 414 -21.03 6.94 -15.34
N GLY A 415 -22.05 6.57 -16.13
CA GLY A 415 -22.52 7.34 -17.27
C GLY A 415 -21.53 7.37 -18.44
N LEU A 416 -20.41 6.65 -18.36
CA LEU A 416 -19.38 6.61 -19.40
C LEU A 416 -19.81 5.72 -20.57
N LYS A 417 -19.46 6.15 -21.79
CA LYS A 417 -19.73 5.44 -23.03
C LYS A 417 -18.40 5.01 -23.67
N PRO A 418 -18.17 3.71 -23.91
CA PRO A 418 -16.96 3.24 -24.56
C PRO A 418 -16.99 3.53 -26.07
N ASP A 419 -15.87 4.01 -26.62
CA ASP A 419 -15.74 4.30 -28.05
C ASP A 419 -15.36 3.04 -28.86
N CYS A 420 -14.58 2.15 -28.23
CA CYS A 420 -14.04 0.95 -28.85
C CYS A 420 -13.90 -0.16 -27.80
N ALA A 421 -14.04 -1.42 -28.23
CA ALA A 421 -13.68 -2.57 -27.43
C ALA A 421 -12.69 -3.46 -28.19
N VAL A 422 -11.65 -3.90 -27.49
CA VAL A 422 -10.67 -4.87 -28.00
C VAL A 422 -11.06 -6.26 -27.55
N ILE A 423 -11.09 -7.24 -28.45
CA ILE A 423 -11.35 -8.66 -28.13
C ILE A 423 -10.06 -9.44 -28.34
N VAL A 424 -9.49 -9.95 -27.25
CA VAL A 424 -8.23 -10.70 -27.28
C VAL A 424 -8.49 -12.19 -27.51
N CYS A 425 -7.78 -12.79 -28.45
CA CYS A 425 -7.78 -14.23 -28.71
C CYS A 425 -6.36 -14.75 -29.03
N SER A 426 -6.20 -16.07 -29.06
CA SER A 426 -5.00 -16.74 -29.56
C SER A 426 -5.38 -17.96 -30.39
N VAL A 427 -4.56 -18.32 -31.38
CA VAL A 427 -4.82 -19.46 -32.28
C VAL A 427 -5.04 -20.75 -31.48
N ARG A 428 -4.18 -21.02 -30.50
CA ARG A 428 -4.29 -22.19 -29.62
C ARG A 428 -5.58 -22.24 -28.78
N ALA A 429 -6.07 -21.09 -28.30
CA ALA A 429 -7.32 -21.03 -27.54
C ALA A 429 -8.51 -21.29 -28.46
N LEU A 430 -8.49 -20.74 -29.68
CA LEU A 430 -9.51 -21.01 -30.70
C LEU A 430 -9.52 -22.49 -31.07
N LYS A 431 -8.36 -23.13 -31.28
CA LYS A 431 -8.29 -24.59 -31.50
C LYS A 431 -8.99 -25.37 -30.38
N LEU A 432 -8.84 -24.99 -29.12
CA LEU A 432 -9.56 -25.66 -28.01
C LEU A 432 -11.08 -25.43 -28.10
N HIS A 433 -11.51 -24.23 -28.51
CA HIS A 433 -12.92 -23.92 -28.72
C HIS A 433 -13.56 -24.62 -29.93
N SER A 434 -12.81 -25.34 -30.75
CA SER A 434 -13.36 -26.21 -31.80
C SER A 434 -14.22 -27.36 -31.27
N CYS A 435 -14.10 -27.68 -29.96
CA CYS A 435 -14.65 -28.88 -29.32
C CYS A 435 -14.08 -30.22 -29.82
N GLU A 436 -13.21 -30.21 -30.84
CA GLU A 436 -12.62 -31.39 -31.47
C GLU A 436 -11.15 -31.59 -31.10
N ALA A 437 -10.50 -30.53 -30.63
CA ALA A 437 -9.11 -30.60 -30.16
C ALA A 437 -8.99 -31.40 -28.85
N PRO A 438 -7.87 -32.10 -28.62
CA PRO A 438 -7.64 -32.86 -27.40
C PRO A 438 -7.73 -32.00 -26.14
N LYS A 439 -8.30 -32.53 -25.04
CA LYS A 439 -8.42 -31.80 -23.78
C LYS A 439 -7.04 -31.40 -23.23
N ILE A 440 -6.95 -30.19 -22.69
CA ILE A 440 -5.75 -29.72 -22.01
C ILE A 440 -5.73 -30.18 -20.56
N VAL A 441 -4.69 -30.93 -20.19
CA VAL A 441 -4.41 -31.33 -18.81
C VAL A 441 -3.31 -30.45 -18.24
N ALA A 442 -3.59 -29.76 -17.14
CA ALA A 442 -2.64 -28.85 -16.51
C ALA A 442 -1.36 -29.61 -16.10
N GLY A 443 -0.19 -29.09 -16.53
CA GLY A 443 1.11 -29.68 -16.24
C GLY A 443 1.60 -30.71 -17.25
N GLN A 444 0.81 -31.06 -18.27
CA GLN A 444 1.24 -31.88 -19.40
C GLN A 444 1.57 -31.02 -20.62
N THR A 445 2.46 -31.52 -21.48
CA THR A 445 2.73 -30.89 -22.78
C THR A 445 1.47 -30.92 -23.62
N PRO A 446 1.04 -29.79 -24.23
CA PRO A 446 -0.10 -29.78 -25.13
C PRO A 446 0.08 -30.75 -26.30
N ALA A 447 -1.03 -31.36 -26.74
CA ALA A 447 -1.05 -32.28 -27.87
C ALA A 447 -0.51 -31.61 -29.16
N LYS A 448 -0.17 -32.42 -30.18
CA LYS A 448 0.47 -31.92 -31.40
C LYS A 448 -0.40 -30.91 -32.17
N GLU A 449 -1.72 -31.06 -32.06
CA GLU A 449 -2.74 -30.21 -32.69
C GLU A 449 -2.62 -28.74 -32.25
N TYR A 450 -2.08 -28.49 -31.05
CA TYR A 450 -1.83 -27.14 -30.53
C TYR A 450 -0.45 -26.57 -30.93
N ARG A 451 0.43 -27.40 -31.51
CA ARG A 451 1.82 -27.07 -31.85
C ARG A 451 2.08 -27.08 -33.35
N GLU A 452 1.24 -27.76 -34.11
CA GLU A 452 1.25 -27.85 -35.57
C GLU A 452 0.07 -27.08 -36.15
N GLU A 453 0.16 -26.74 -37.44
CA GLU A 453 -0.91 -26.08 -38.17
C GLU A 453 -2.17 -26.94 -38.20
N ASN A 454 -3.32 -26.34 -37.91
CA ASN A 454 -4.63 -26.97 -38.09
C ASN A 454 -5.73 -25.93 -38.35
N LEU A 455 -5.92 -25.60 -39.63
CA LEU A 455 -6.91 -24.61 -40.07
C LEU A 455 -8.35 -25.00 -39.71
N HIS A 456 -8.70 -26.29 -39.79
CA HIS A 456 -10.04 -26.79 -39.47
C HIS A 456 -10.42 -26.55 -38.01
N LEU A 457 -9.51 -26.83 -37.07
CA LEU A 457 -9.75 -26.56 -35.65
C LEU A 457 -9.84 -25.05 -35.37
N VAL A 458 -9.03 -24.24 -36.05
CA VAL A 458 -9.08 -22.78 -35.92
C VAL A 458 -10.43 -22.24 -36.43
N GLU A 459 -10.87 -22.68 -37.61
CA GLU A 459 -12.15 -22.29 -38.23
C GLU A 459 -13.32 -22.61 -37.31
N LYS A 460 -13.46 -23.86 -36.85
CA LYS A 460 -14.53 -24.25 -35.91
C LYS A 460 -14.43 -23.49 -34.58
N GLY A 461 -13.22 -23.28 -34.10
CA GLY A 461 -12.95 -22.49 -32.89
C GLY A 461 -13.40 -21.04 -32.96
N CYS A 462 -13.35 -20.44 -34.16
CA CYS A 462 -13.75 -19.05 -34.37
C CYS A 462 -15.24 -18.81 -34.10
N ALA A 463 -16.09 -19.84 -34.01
CA ALA A 463 -17.46 -19.70 -33.54
C ALA A 463 -17.54 -18.96 -32.19
N ASN A 464 -16.60 -19.23 -31.28
CA ASN A 464 -16.50 -18.52 -30.00
C ASN A 464 -16.12 -17.05 -30.19
N LEU A 465 -15.10 -16.76 -31.01
CA LEU A 465 -14.68 -15.38 -31.32
C LEU A 465 -15.83 -14.58 -31.96
N ILE A 466 -16.55 -15.18 -32.90
CA ILE A 466 -17.71 -14.56 -33.56
C ILE A 466 -18.76 -14.16 -32.52
N ALA A 467 -19.11 -15.06 -31.59
CA ALA A 467 -20.06 -14.74 -30.52
C ALA A 467 -19.61 -13.53 -29.69
N HIS A 468 -18.31 -13.44 -29.35
CA HIS A 468 -17.77 -12.30 -28.61
C HIS A 468 -17.78 -10.98 -29.40
N ILE A 469 -17.53 -11.03 -30.71
CA ILE A 469 -17.65 -9.87 -31.62
C ILE A 469 -19.11 -9.38 -31.62
N GLN A 470 -20.07 -10.29 -31.76
CA GLN A 470 -21.50 -9.94 -31.75
C GLN A 470 -21.94 -9.34 -30.42
N ASN A 471 -21.45 -9.89 -29.30
CA ASN A 471 -21.75 -9.35 -27.96
C ASN A 471 -21.30 -7.89 -27.83
N VAL A 472 -20.12 -7.53 -28.34
CA VAL A 472 -19.64 -6.14 -28.35
C VAL A 472 -20.48 -5.26 -29.28
N ARG A 473 -20.72 -5.73 -30.51
CA ARG A 473 -21.47 -4.96 -31.53
C ARG A 473 -22.90 -4.66 -31.10
N ARG A 474 -23.53 -5.56 -30.35
CA ARG A 474 -24.89 -5.39 -29.82
C ARG A 474 -25.05 -4.15 -28.95
N HIS A 475 -23.97 -3.72 -28.30
CA HIS A 475 -23.93 -2.48 -27.54
C HIS A 475 -23.65 -1.24 -28.40
N GLY A 476 -23.60 -1.34 -29.72
CA GLY A 476 -23.23 -0.23 -30.63
C GLY A 476 -21.76 0.17 -30.56
N VAL A 477 -20.90 -0.72 -30.03
CA VAL A 477 -19.45 -0.49 -29.86
C VAL A 477 -18.67 -1.22 -30.96
N LYS A 478 -17.64 -0.57 -31.49
CA LYS A 478 -16.77 -1.18 -32.50
C LYS A 478 -15.83 -2.20 -31.86
N ALA A 479 -15.78 -3.39 -32.45
CA ALA A 479 -14.92 -4.49 -31.97
C ALA A 479 -13.62 -4.54 -32.78
N VAL A 480 -12.46 -4.36 -32.13
CA VAL A 480 -11.13 -4.60 -32.72
C VAL A 480 -10.59 -5.92 -32.17
N VAL A 481 -10.25 -6.87 -33.04
CA VAL A 481 -9.74 -8.18 -32.61
C VAL A 481 -8.22 -8.14 -32.51
N ALA A 482 -7.68 -8.51 -31.35
CA ALA A 482 -6.25 -8.65 -31.11
C ALA A 482 -5.88 -10.14 -31.04
N ILE A 483 -5.10 -10.60 -32.02
CA ILE A 483 -4.61 -11.98 -32.12
C ILE A 483 -3.21 -12.03 -31.51
N ASN A 484 -3.12 -12.54 -30.28
CA ASN A 484 -1.84 -12.67 -29.60
C ASN A 484 -1.02 -13.81 -30.19
N ARG A 485 0.13 -13.46 -30.78
CA ARG A 485 0.99 -14.41 -31.48
C ARG A 485 1.77 -15.30 -30.51
N PHE A 486 1.77 -16.60 -30.77
CA PHE A 486 2.67 -17.57 -30.17
C PHE A 486 3.63 -18.14 -31.23
N GLY A 487 4.78 -18.67 -30.78
CA GLY A 487 5.82 -19.18 -31.69
C GLY A 487 5.43 -20.40 -32.53
N THR A 488 4.30 -21.03 -32.23
CA THR A 488 3.74 -22.17 -32.97
C THR A 488 2.68 -21.78 -33.99
N ASP A 489 2.25 -20.52 -33.98
CA ASP A 489 1.13 -20.06 -34.81
C ASP A 489 1.64 -19.80 -36.24
N THR A 490 0.97 -20.38 -37.24
CA THR A 490 1.34 -20.17 -38.64
C THR A 490 0.67 -18.93 -39.23
N GLU A 491 1.26 -18.38 -40.30
CA GLU A 491 0.66 -17.24 -41.00
C GLU A 491 -0.71 -17.60 -41.62
N ALA A 492 -0.91 -18.85 -42.04
CA ALA A 492 -2.18 -19.31 -42.58
C ALA A 492 -3.29 -19.33 -41.51
N GLU A 493 -2.98 -19.82 -40.30
CA GLU A 493 -3.93 -19.80 -39.18
C GLU A 493 -4.29 -18.37 -38.78
N ILE A 494 -3.30 -17.49 -38.70
CA ILE A 494 -3.50 -16.08 -38.38
C ILE A 494 -4.36 -15.39 -39.44
N ALA A 495 -4.07 -15.62 -40.73
CA ALA A 495 -4.84 -15.05 -41.83
C ALA A 495 -6.30 -15.51 -41.81
N LEU A 496 -6.53 -16.79 -41.49
CA LEU A 496 -7.88 -17.35 -41.34
C LEU A 496 -8.66 -16.68 -40.21
N VAL A 497 -8.04 -16.50 -39.03
CA VAL A 497 -8.68 -15.80 -37.90
C VAL A 497 -9.05 -14.36 -38.27
N LYS A 498 -8.15 -13.63 -38.95
CA LYS A 498 -8.43 -12.26 -39.41
C LYS A 498 -9.63 -12.20 -40.34
N LYS A 499 -9.62 -13.05 -41.38
CA LYS A 499 -10.69 -13.15 -42.37
C LYS A 499 -12.03 -13.40 -41.67
N ILE A 500 -12.11 -14.44 -40.82
CA ILE A 500 -13.35 -14.79 -40.13
C ILE A 500 -13.82 -13.66 -39.22
N ALA A 501 -12.92 -13.00 -38.49
CA ALA A 501 -13.27 -11.90 -37.60
C ALA A 501 -13.89 -10.72 -38.37
N GLU A 502 -13.26 -10.28 -39.47
CA GLU A 502 -13.69 -9.14 -40.26
C GLU A 502 -15.00 -9.43 -41.03
N GLU A 503 -15.13 -10.62 -41.62
CA GLU A 503 -16.37 -11.08 -42.26
C GLU A 503 -17.56 -11.15 -41.28
N ASN A 504 -17.28 -11.32 -39.98
CA ASN A 504 -18.29 -11.35 -38.92
C ASN A 504 -18.40 -10.03 -38.15
N GLY A 505 -17.92 -8.92 -38.73
CA GLY A 505 -18.18 -7.58 -38.25
C GLY A 505 -17.17 -7.03 -37.24
N ALA A 506 -16.01 -7.63 -37.07
CA ALA A 506 -14.90 -6.90 -36.45
C ALA A 506 -14.57 -5.67 -37.29
N PHE A 507 -14.32 -4.53 -36.64
CA PHE A 507 -13.86 -3.32 -37.31
C PHE A 507 -12.47 -3.52 -37.93
N SER A 508 -11.62 -4.31 -37.27
CA SER A 508 -10.31 -4.74 -37.75
C SER A 508 -9.83 -5.95 -36.94
N ALA A 509 -9.04 -6.83 -37.55
CA ALA A 509 -8.35 -7.92 -36.87
C ALA A 509 -6.83 -7.85 -37.07
N VAL A 510 -6.08 -7.72 -35.98
CA VAL A 510 -4.64 -7.41 -36.00
C VAL A 510 -3.84 -8.37 -35.13
N VAL A 511 -2.63 -8.68 -35.57
CA VAL A 511 -1.69 -9.51 -34.81
C VAL A 511 -0.98 -8.63 -33.79
N ALA A 512 -0.78 -9.17 -32.59
CA ALA A 512 -0.06 -8.50 -31.53
C ALA A 512 1.06 -9.40 -30.99
N GLU A 513 2.28 -8.87 -30.98
CA GLU A 513 3.52 -9.54 -30.57
C GLU A 513 4.14 -8.88 -29.32
N HIS A 514 3.37 -8.06 -28.61
CA HIS A 514 3.84 -7.23 -27.50
C HIS A 514 4.41 -8.02 -26.31
N HIS A 515 4.00 -9.28 -26.13
CA HIS A 515 4.66 -10.18 -25.18
C HIS A 515 6.15 -10.33 -25.48
N ALA A 516 6.53 -10.50 -26.74
CA ALA A 516 7.93 -10.68 -27.14
C ALA A 516 8.63 -9.36 -27.53
N LYS A 517 7.88 -8.34 -27.95
CA LYS A 517 8.43 -7.12 -28.58
C LYS A 517 8.09 -5.81 -27.85
N GLY A 518 7.42 -5.84 -26.69
CA GLY A 518 6.99 -4.62 -25.99
C GLY A 518 5.98 -3.80 -26.80
N GLY A 519 5.97 -2.47 -26.64
CA GLY A 519 5.01 -1.61 -27.35
C GLY A 519 5.14 -1.67 -28.86
N ALA A 520 6.35 -1.90 -29.38
CA ALA A 520 6.60 -2.05 -30.82
C ALA A 520 5.79 -3.20 -31.43
N GLY A 521 5.51 -4.26 -30.65
CA GLY A 521 4.71 -5.41 -31.09
C GLY A 521 3.20 -5.18 -31.10
N ALA A 522 2.72 -4.00 -30.70
CA ALA A 522 1.29 -3.68 -30.67
C ALA A 522 0.94 -2.36 -31.38
N THR A 523 1.85 -1.80 -32.19
CA THR A 523 1.61 -0.56 -32.96
C THR A 523 0.44 -0.68 -33.93
N ALA A 524 0.35 -1.79 -34.68
CA ALA A 524 -0.79 -2.05 -35.57
C ALA A 524 -2.12 -2.13 -34.81
N LEU A 525 -2.12 -2.66 -33.58
CA LEU A 525 -3.29 -2.64 -32.70
C LEU A 525 -3.62 -1.22 -32.22
N GLY A 526 -2.62 -0.43 -31.88
CA GLY A 526 -2.80 0.99 -31.56
C GLY A 526 -3.46 1.76 -32.71
N GLU A 527 -2.98 1.58 -33.94
CA GLU A 527 -3.52 2.22 -35.14
C GLU A 527 -4.98 1.81 -35.40
N ALA A 528 -5.30 0.51 -35.28
CA ALA A 528 -6.65 0.01 -35.44
C ALA A 528 -7.62 0.58 -34.38
N VAL A 529 -7.18 0.68 -33.12
CA VAL A 529 -7.97 1.30 -32.03
C VAL A 529 -8.16 2.80 -32.28
N MET A 530 -7.10 3.52 -32.65
CA MET A 530 -7.20 4.94 -33.01
C MET A 530 -8.20 5.16 -34.15
N ALA A 531 -8.17 4.30 -35.18
CA ALA A 531 -9.12 4.35 -36.29
C ALA A 531 -10.57 4.07 -35.84
N ALA A 532 -10.78 3.09 -34.97
CA ALA A 532 -12.10 2.76 -34.44
C ALA A 532 -12.70 3.92 -33.61
N CYS A 533 -11.85 4.64 -32.87
CA CYS A 533 -12.24 5.79 -32.05
C CYS A 533 -12.49 7.09 -32.83
N LYS A 534 -12.15 7.16 -34.13
CA LYS A 534 -12.38 8.38 -34.94
C LYS A 534 -13.86 8.75 -35.09
N THR A 535 -14.74 7.76 -35.06
CA THR A 535 -16.19 7.97 -35.10
C THR A 535 -16.77 7.63 -33.73
N PRO A 536 -17.73 8.42 -33.22
CA PRO A 536 -18.41 8.13 -31.95
C PRO A 536 -19.05 6.73 -31.95
N SER A 537 -19.19 6.13 -30.77
CA SER A 537 -20.00 4.92 -30.60
C SER A 537 -21.48 5.27 -30.44
N GLU A 538 -22.35 4.37 -30.90
CA GLU A 538 -23.80 4.43 -30.67
C GLU A 538 -24.15 3.58 -29.44
N PHE A 539 -23.46 3.84 -28.32
CA PHE A 539 -23.53 2.97 -27.16
C PHE A 539 -24.95 2.81 -26.58
N ASN A 540 -25.40 1.56 -26.42
CA ASN A 540 -26.69 1.20 -25.82
C ASN A 540 -26.55 0.09 -24.78
N PHE A 541 -27.38 0.15 -23.73
CA PHE A 541 -27.52 -0.93 -22.76
C PHE A 541 -28.30 -2.11 -23.34
N LEU A 542 -28.04 -3.33 -22.85
CA LEU A 542 -28.74 -4.54 -23.29
C LEU A 542 -30.20 -4.56 -22.82
N TYR A 543 -30.46 -4.01 -21.63
CA TYR A 543 -31.76 -3.98 -20.99
C TYR A 543 -31.96 -2.66 -20.27
N ASP A 544 -33.22 -2.29 -20.02
CA ASP A 544 -33.53 -1.13 -19.19
C ASP A 544 -33.53 -1.55 -17.73
N ALA A 545 -32.50 -1.16 -16.98
CA ALA A 545 -32.37 -1.52 -15.58
C ALA A 545 -33.57 -1.06 -14.73
N LYS A 546 -34.22 0.06 -15.07
CA LYS A 546 -35.32 0.63 -14.29
C LYS A 546 -36.66 -0.01 -14.62
N ASN A 547 -36.90 -0.27 -15.90
CA ASN A 547 -38.24 -0.63 -16.40
C ASN A 547 -38.41 -2.13 -16.71
N ASP A 548 -37.34 -2.84 -17.10
CA ASP A 548 -37.47 -4.28 -17.37
C ASP A 548 -37.65 -5.08 -16.07
N SER A 549 -38.46 -6.15 -16.12
CA SER A 549 -38.56 -7.09 -14.99
C SER A 549 -37.23 -7.83 -14.78
N ILE A 550 -37.00 -8.36 -13.58
CA ILE A 550 -35.79 -9.15 -13.29
C ILE A 550 -35.69 -10.35 -14.25
N LYS A 551 -36.82 -11.02 -14.55
CA LYS A 551 -36.88 -12.12 -15.52
C LYS A 551 -36.51 -11.68 -16.93
N THR A 552 -37.02 -10.53 -17.36
CA THR A 552 -36.71 -9.94 -18.67
C THR A 552 -35.21 -9.64 -18.82
N LYS A 553 -34.60 -9.03 -17.80
CA LYS A 553 -33.16 -8.74 -17.80
C LYS A 553 -32.33 -10.02 -17.95
N ILE A 554 -32.66 -11.05 -17.16
CA ILE A 554 -31.96 -12.34 -17.18
C ILE A 554 -32.13 -13.00 -18.56
N LEU A 555 -33.36 -13.04 -19.09
CA LEU A 555 -33.67 -13.65 -20.38
C LEU A 555 -32.89 -12.98 -21.52
N LYS A 556 -32.86 -11.63 -21.55
CA LYS A 556 -32.07 -10.88 -22.54
C LYS A 556 -30.59 -11.26 -22.49
N VAL A 557 -29.98 -11.31 -21.31
CA VAL A 557 -28.57 -11.75 -21.18
C VAL A 557 -28.39 -13.18 -21.72
N VAL A 558 -29.28 -14.10 -21.35
CA VAL A 558 -29.19 -15.50 -21.79
C VAL A 558 -29.34 -15.64 -23.32
N GLN A 559 -30.32 -15.00 -23.92
CA GLN A 559 -30.59 -15.12 -25.35
C GLN A 559 -29.58 -14.36 -26.20
N GLU A 560 -29.26 -13.14 -25.79
CA GLU A 560 -28.54 -12.19 -26.63
C GLU A 560 -27.02 -12.25 -26.45
N VAL A 561 -26.55 -12.57 -25.23
CA VAL A 561 -25.11 -12.64 -24.90
C VAL A 561 -24.61 -14.08 -24.87
N TYR A 562 -25.40 -15.00 -24.29
CA TYR A 562 -24.97 -16.41 -24.13
C TYR A 562 -25.40 -17.30 -25.29
N GLY A 563 -26.42 -16.91 -26.05
CA GLY A 563 -26.99 -17.73 -27.13
C GLY A 563 -27.85 -18.90 -26.63
N GLY A 564 -28.31 -18.84 -25.38
CA GLY A 564 -29.30 -19.77 -24.82
C GLY A 564 -30.70 -19.51 -25.37
N ALA A 565 -31.60 -20.47 -25.20
CA ALA A 565 -33.00 -20.34 -25.64
C ALA A 565 -33.91 -19.79 -24.54
N ASP A 566 -33.73 -20.28 -23.31
CA ASP A 566 -34.70 -20.08 -22.22
C ASP A 566 -34.04 -20.12 -20.84
N VAL A 567 -34.79 -19.73 -19.81
CA VAL A 567 -34.37 -19.67 -18.41
C VAL A 567 -35.38 -20.36 -17.50
N LYS A 568 -34.90 -21.31 -16.71
CA LYS A 568 -35.66 -21.92 -15.61
C LYS A 568 -35.19 -21.38 -14.27
N TYR A 569 -36.08 -21.41 -13.29
CA TYR A 569 -35.82 -20.94 -11.94
C TYR A 569 -36.09 -22.09 -10.97
N SER A 570 -35.19 -22.31 -10.01
CA SER A 570 -35.46 -23.21 -8.89
C SER A 570 -36.58 -22.64 -8.01
N GLU A 571 -37.20 -23.47 -7.17
CA GLU A 571 -38.20 -23.01 -6.19
C GLU A 571 -37.63 -21.92 -5.27
N LYS A 572 -36.37 -22.07 -4.86
CA LYS A 572 -35.65 -21.08 -4.06
C LYS A 572 -35.52 -19.75 -4.81
N ALA A 573 -35.14 -19.81 -6.09
CA ALA A 573 -34.99 -18.60 -6.91
C ALA A 573 -36.33 -17.90 -7.16
N GLU A 574 -37.42 -18.64 -7.40
CA GLU A 574 -38.76 -18.04 -7.60
C GLU A 574 -39.26 -17.32 -6.34
N ALA A 575 -39.04 -17.89 -5.15
CA ALA A 575 -39.40 -17.26 -3.90
C ALA A 575 -38.65 -15.92 -3.69
N VAL A 576 -37.34 -15.90 -3.96
CA VAL A 576 -36.53 -14.68 -3.84
C VAL A 576 -36.90 -13.66 -4.93
N LEU A 577 -37.13 -14.12 -6.16
CA LEU A 577 -37.48 -13.27 -7.30
C LEU A 577 -38.80 -12.54 -7.05
N SER A 578 -39.82 -13.22 -6.53
CA SER A 578 -41.12 -12.62 -6.22
C SER A 578 -40.96 -11.46 -5.22
N ARG A 579 -40.13 -11.64 -4.19
CA ARG A 579 -39.81 -10.60 -3.19
C ARG A 579 -39.02 -9.44 -3.79
N TYR A 580 -38.00 -9.73 -4.60
CA TYR A 580 -37.18 -8.68 -5.22
C TYR A 580 -37.93 -7.90 -6.29
N GLN A 581 -38.87 -8.53 -6.98
CA GLN A 581 -39.70 -7.89 -7.99
C GLN A 581 -40.73 -6.94 -7.37
N SER A 582 -41.21 -7.21 -6.15
CA SER A 582 -42.15 -6.35 -5.43
C SER A 582 -41.49 -5.18 -4.69
N ASP A 583 -40.17 -5.23 -4.44
CA ASP A 583 -39.42 -4.14 -3.81
C ASP A 583 -38.94 -3.11 -4.86
N PRO A 584 -39.48 -1.88 -4.88
CA PRO A 584 -39.10 -0.85 -5.85
C PRO A 584 -37.61 -0.46 -5.79
N ALA A 585 -36.96 -0.62 -4.63
CA ALA A 585 -35.55 -0.31 -4.46
C ALA A 585 -34.62 -1.40 -5.04
N ILE A 586 -35.12 -2.62 -5.20
CA ILE A 586 -34.36 -3.77 -5.72
C ILE A 586 -34.71 -4.06 -7.18
N CYS A 587 -35.98 -4.03 -7.56
CA CYS A 587 -36.42 -4.44 -8.91
C CYS A 587 -35.81 -3.58 -10.03
N CYS A 588 -35.46 -2.33 -9.73
CA CYS A 588 -34.83 -1.37 -10.65
C CYS A 588 -33.29 -1.50 -10.74
N LEU A 589 -32.68 -2.49 -10.07
CA LEU A 589 -31.23 -2.69 -10.11
C LEU A 589 -30.79 -3.45 -11.36
N PRO A 590 -29.58 -3.19 -11.88
CA PRO A 590 -28.89 -4.06 -12.83
C PRO A 590 -28.70 -5.48 -12.28
N ILE A 591 -28.47 -6.44 -13.18
CA ILE A 591 -28.19 -7.84 -12.82
C ILE A 591 -26.72 -8.20 -13.07
N CYS A 592 -26.18 -9.07 -12.23
CA CYS A 592 -24.83 -9.62 -12.30
C CYS A 592 -24.92 -11.14 -12.37
N MET A 593 -24.81 -11.68 -13.60
CA MET A 593 -24.87 -13.13 -13.82
C MET A 593 -23.60 -13.84 -13.32
N SER A 594 -23.77 -14.77 -12.38
CA SER A 594 -22.69 -15.59 -11.82
C SER A 594 -22.74 -17.00 -12.41
N LYS A 595 -21.86 -17.24 -13.39
CA LYS A 595 -21.70 -18.51 -14.09
C LYS A 595 -20.23 -18.88 -14.27
N THR A 596 -19.98 -20.05 -14.85
CA THR A 596 -18.62 -20.42 -15.29
C THR A 596 -18.10 -19.47 -16.37
N GLN A 597 -16.83 -19.11 -16.29
CA GLN A 597 -16.15 -18.30 -17.30
C GLN A 597 -15.74 -19.09 -18.55
N TYR A 598 -15.68 -20.42 -18.47
CA TYR A 598 -15.07 -21.26 -19.51
C TYR A 598 -15.98 -21.53 -20.73
N SER A 599 -17.25 -21.20 -20.64
CA SER A 599 -18.27 -21.42 -21.67
C SER A 599 -19.21 -20.22 -21.73
N LEU A 600 -19.82 -19.95 -22.88
CA LEU A 600 -20.97 -19.03 -22.97
C LEU A 600 -22.17 -19.55 -22.17
N SER A 601 -22.31 -20.88 -22.03
CA SER A 601 -23.34 -21.50 -21.19
C SER A 601 -22.94 -21.57 -19.71
N ASP A 602 -23.80 -22.17 -18.88
CA ASP A 602 -23.53 -22.51 -17.48
C ASP A 602 -22.70 -23.81 -17.30
N ASP A 603 -22.49 -24.59 -18.38
CA ASP A 603 -21.67 -25.81 -18.36
C ASP A 603 -20.24 -25.53 -18.86
N PRO A 604 -19.19 -25.66 -18.02
CA PRO A 604 -17.81 -25.40 -18.42
C PRO A 604 -17.28 -26.32 -19.53
N LYS A 605 -17.95 -27.44 -19.82
CA LYS A 605 -17.55 -28.39 -20.86
C LYS A 605 -18.06 -28.01 -22.26
N LYS A 606 -19.07 -27.14 -22.36
CA LYS A 606 -19.64 -26.72 -23.65
C LYS A 606 -18.84 -25.57 -24.24
N LEU A 607 -17.74 -25.88 -24.93
CA LEU A 607 -16.87 -24.90 -25.58
C LEU A 607 -17.49 -24.40 -26.91
N GLY A 608 -16.75 -23.58 -27.66
CA GLY A 608 -17.25 -22.95 -28.89
C GLY A 608 -18.32 -21.90 -28.64
N ALA A 609 -19.39 -21.94 -29.45
CA ALA A 609 -20.59 -21.11 -29.30
C ALA A 609 -21.85 -21.99 -29.20
N PRO A 610 -22.09 -22.63 -28.05
CA PRO A 610 -23.27 -23.48 -27.88
C PRO A 610 -24.56 -22.67 -28.11
N LYS A 611 -25.59 -23.32 -28.65
CA LYS A 611 -26.90 -22.72 -28.92
C LYS A 611 -28.03 -23.58 -28.35
N GLY A 612 -29.20 -22.97 -28.16
CA GLY A 612 -30.42 -23.71 -27.82
C GLY A 612 -30.46 -24.32 -26.42
N PHE A 613 -29.52 -23.97 -25.54
CA PHE A 613 -29.50 -24.48 -24.17
C PHE A 613 -30.38 -23.63 -23.26
N THR A 614 -30.93 -24.27 -22.22
CA THR A 614 -31.69 -23.60 -21.16
C THR A 614 -30.80 -23.46 -19.94
N ILE A 615 -30.74 -22.26 -19.37
CA ILE A 615 -30.03 -22.00 -18.11
C ILE A 615 -30.97 -22.23 -16.93
N THR A 616 -30.45 -22.75 -15.81
CA THR A 616 -31.20 -22.82 -14.55
C THR A 616 -30.64 -21.83 -13.53
N VAL A 617 -31.44 -20.87 -13.12
CA VAL A 617 -31.14 -19.97 -11.99
C VAL A 617 -31.41 -20.73 -10.69
N GLN A 618 -30.36 -20.96 -9.92
CA GLN A 618 -30.39 -21.70 -8.67
C GLN A 618 -30.82 -20.82 -7.49
N ASP A 619 -30.36 -19.58 -7.46
CA ASP A 619 -30.60 -18.65 -6.35
C ASP A 619 -30.22 -17.21 -6.76
N MET A 620 -30.52 -16.22 -5.92
CA MET A 620 -30.11 -14.84 -6.13
C MET A 620 -29.97 -14.06 -4.83
N TYR A 621 -29.07 -13.07 -4.79
CA TYR A 621 -28.96 -12.15 -3.67
C TYR A 621 -28.68 -10.73 -4.15
N VAL A 622 -29.03 -9.75 -3.33
CA VAL A 622 -28.79 -8.33 -3.63
C VAL A 622 -27.47 -7.88 -3.00
N SER A 623 -26.63 -7.22 -3.79
CA SER A 623 -25.52 -6.40 -3.29
C SER A 623 -26.02 -4.95 -3.29
N ALA A 624 -26.75 -4.56 -2.25
CA ALA A 624 -27.53 -3.32 -2.21
C ALA A 624 -26.65 -2.05 -2.20
N GLY A 625 -25.49 -2.09 -1.55
CA GLY A 625 -24.53 -0.99 -1.57
C GLY A 625 -23.82 -0.88 -2.92
N ALA A 626 -23.47 -2.01 -3.53
CA ALA A 626 -22.91 -2.02 -4.90
C ALA A 626 -23.97 -1.64 -5.95
N GLY A 627 -25.23 -1.99 -5.70
CA GLY A 627 -26.39 -1.67 -6.54
C GLY A 627 -26.63 -2.67 -7.66
N PHE A 628 -26.58 -3.97 -7.40
CA PHE A 628 -26.99 -4.98 -8.39
C PHE A 628 -27.48 -6.26 -7.74
N ILE A 629 -28.27 -7.04 -8.48
CA ILE A 629 -28.73 -8.38 -8.10
C ILE A 629 -27.76 -9.41 -8.66
N VAL A 630 -27.17 -10.22 -7.81
CA VAL A 630 -26.30 -11.34 -8.21
C VAL A 630 -27.17 -12.56 -8.48
N VAL A 631 -27.14 -13.06 -9.72
CA VAL A 631 -27.96 -14.19 -10.19
C VAL A 631 -27.08 -15.44 -10.27
N LEU A 632 -27.41 -16.48 -9.52
CA LEU A 632 -26.58 -17.67 -9.36
C LEU A 632 -27.03 -18.79 -10.28
N LEU A 633 -26.17 -19.22 -11.21
CA LEU A 633 -26.46 -20.37 -12.08
C LEU A 633 -25.89 -21.69 -11.53
N GLY A 634 -25.04 -21.61 -10.52
CA GLY A 634 -24.42 -22.77 -9.87
C GLY A 634 -23.67 -22.37 -8.61
N ASP A 635 -22.99 -23.34 -8.00
CA ASP A 635 -22.27 -23.12 -6.74
C ASP A 635 -21.10 -22.14 -6.90
N ILE A 636 -20.99 -21.21 -5.96
CA ILE A 636 -19.87 -20.28 -5.88
C ILE A 636 -18.96 -20.67 -4.74
N THR A 637 -17.67 -20.75 -5.04
CA THR A 637 -16.63 -20.77 -4.03
C THR A 637 -16.13 -19.34 -3.77
N PHE A 638 -16.50 -18.78 -2.61
CA PHE A 638 -16.00 -17.48 -2.16
C PHE A 638 -14.56 -17.54 -1.61
N MET A 639 -14.07 -18.73 -1.27
CA MET A 639 -12.75 -18.93 -0.67
C MET A 639 -11.94 -19.99 -1.42
N PRO A 640 -10.90 -19.61 -2.19
CA PRO A 640 -10.05 -20.57 -2.89
C PRO A 640 -9.24 -21.42 -1.90
N GLY A 641 -8.81 -22.60 -2.36
CA GLY A 641 -7.88 -23.45 -1.62
C GLY A 641 -6.49 -23.44 -2.25
N LEU A 642 -5.47 -23.76 -1.45
CA LEU A 642 -4.13 -24.03 -1.97
C LEU A 642 -4.09 -25.40 -2.69
N PRO A 643 -3.35 -25.51 -3.80
CA PRO A 643 -3.12 -26.80 -4.46
C PRO A 643 -2.13 -27.66 -3.65
N ILE A 644 -1.95 -28.93 -4.04
CA ILE A 644 -0.95 -29.83 -3.42
C ILE A 644 0.47 -29.25 -3.51
N LYS A 645 0.80 -28.61 -4.65
CA LYS A 645 2.08 -27.92 -4.87
C LYS A 645 1.85 -26.40 -5.01
N PRO A 646 1.74 -25.67 -3.90
CA PRO A 646 1.52 -24.23 -3.91
C PRO A 646 2.73 -23.46 -4.42
N ALA A 647 2.49 -22.28 -5.00
CA ALA A 647 3.50 -21.41 -5.56
C ALA A 647 4.52 -20.92 -4.52
N TYR A 648 4.10 -20.78 -3.25
CA TYR A 648 5.00 -20.33 -2.18
C TYR A 648 6.23 -21.22 -1.96
N TYR A 649 6.23 -22.48 -2.42
CA TYR A 649 7.45 -23.31 -2.36
C TYR A 649 8.62 -22.75 -3.18
N LYS A 650 8.34 -21.87 -4.13
CA LYS A 650 9.36 -21.22 -4.97
C LYS A 650 9.61 -19.76 -4.57
N ILE A 651 8.73 -19.18 -3.76
CA ILE A 651 8.80 -17.76 -3.39
C ILE A 651 9.77 -17.60 -2.23
N ASP A 652 10.81 -16.80 -2.42
CA ASP A 652 11.79 -16.49 -1.38
C ASP A 652 12.47 -15.13 -1.62
N LEU A 653 13.47 -14.81 -0.81
CA LEU A 653 14.36 -13.66 -0.96
C LEU A 653 15.75 -14.13 -1.37
N ASP A 654 16.26 -13.60 -2.48
CA ASP A 654 17.66 -13.70 -2.86
C ASP A 654 18.48 -12.62 -2.14
N PHE A 655 19.29 -13.07 -1.18
CA PHE A 655 20.18 -12.23 -0.38
C PHE A 655 21.56 -11.99 -1.03
N SER A 656 21.83 -12.56 -2.21
CA SER A 656 23.08 -12.31 -2.93
C SER A 656 23.20 -10.87 -3.44
N GLN A 657 22.06 -10.17 -3.56
CA GLN A 657 21.97 -8.76 -3.97
C GLN A 657 21.53 -7.87 -2.81
N LYS A 658 21.93 -6.59 -2.83
CA LYS A 658 21.52 -5.56 -1.85
C LYS A 658 20.77 -4.41 -2.54
N PRO A 659 19.50 -4.13 -2.18
CA PRO A 659 18.66 -4.88 -1.23
C PRO A 659 18.31 -6.29 -1.77
N PRO A 660 17.91 -7.24 -0.88
CA PRO A 660 17.49 -8.57 -1.31
C PRO A 660 16.37 -8.51 -2.34
N ARG A 661 16.42 -9.37 -3.36
CA ARG A 661 15.41 -9.44 -4.42
C ARG A 661 14.37 -10.53 -4.12
N VAL A 662 13.11 -10.29 -4.47
CA VAL A 662 12.10 -11.34 -4.42
C VAL A 662 12.31 -12.29 -5.60
N VAL A 663 12.31 -13.59 -5.34
CA VAL A 663 12.40 -14.66 -6.35
C VAL A 663 11.17 -15.55 -6.32
N GLY A 664 10.87 -16.17 -7.46
CA GLY A 664 9.78 -17.16 -7.60
C GLY A 664 8.35 -16.64 -7.51
N LEU A 665 8.16 -15.32 -7.49
CA LEU A 665 6.84 -14.67 -7.47
C LEU A 665 6.09 -14.80 -8.81
N SER A 666 6.82 -14.98 -9.92
CA SER A 666 6.24 -15.35 -11.22
C SER A 666 6.64 -16.77 -11.61
N LYS A 667 5.88 -17.39 -12.52
CA LYS A 667 6.32 -18.64 -13.14
C LYS A 667 7.52 -18.33 -14.04
N ALA A 668 8.64 -19.02 -13.84
CA ALA A 668 9.62 -19.14 -14.90
C ALA A 668 8.92 -19.73 -16.13
N ALA A 669 9.08 -19.10 -17.31
CA ALA A 669 8.63 -19.68 -18.56
C ALA A 669 9.27 -21.07 -18.68
N MET A 670 8.52 -22.14 -18.41
CA MET A 670 8.94 -23.49 -18.76
C MET A 670 8.81 -23.64 -20.27
N LEU A 671 9.70 -23.02 -21.02
CA LEU A 671 9.96 -23.34 -22.41
C LEU A 671 11.49 -23.45 -22.59
N HIS A 672 11.96 -24.71 -22.63
CA HIS A 672 13.20 -25.16 -23.23
C HIS A 672 14.51 -24.42 -22.86
N CYS A 673 15.13 -24.85 -21.77
CA CYS A 673 16.60 -24.91 -21.73
C CYS A 673 17.07 -26.07 -20.85
N ARG A 674 16.84 -27.31 -21.30
CA ARG A 674 17.81 -28.38 -20.99
C ARG A 674 18.99 -28.10 -21.90
N LYS A 675 20.01 -27.39 -21.39
CA LYS A 675 21.34 -27.45 -21.98
C LYS A 675 21.70 -28.94 -22.08
N VAL A 676 21.86 -29.42 -23.30
CA VAL A 676 22.50 -30.70 -23.59
C VAL A 676 23.91 -30.60 -23.03
N LEU A 677 24.16 -31.28 -21.92
CA LEU A 677 25.52 -31.51 -21.44
C LEU A 677 26.19 -32.50 -22.42
N PRO A 678 27.45 -32.26 -22.84
CA PRO A 678 28.16 -33.17 -23.74
C PRO A 678 28.30 -34.57 -23.13
N ALA A 679 28.27 -35.60 -23.97
CA ALA A 679 28.21 -37.02 -23.65
C ALA A 679 29.48 -37.63 -22.98
N ARG A 680 30.16 -36.90 -22.08
CA ARG A 680 31.32 -37.41 -21.31
C ARG A 680 31.09 -37.58 -19.82
N THR A 681 29.93 -37.22 -19.28
CA THR A 681 29.64 -37.37 -17.84
C THR A 681 28.65 -38.50 -17.51
N ALA A 682 28.17 -39.23 -18.52
CA ALA A 682 27.20 -40.33 -18.35
C ALA A 682 27.81 -41.67 -17.87
N ASN A 683 29.15 -41.81 -17.88
CA ASN A 683 29.83 -43.06 -17.51
C ASN A 683 30.30 -43.14 -16.04
N ALA A 684 30.23 -42.06 -15.27
CA ALA A 684 30.64 -42.07 -13.86
C ALA A 684 29.54 -42.60 -12.92
N LEU A 685 28.26 -42.50 -13.31
CA LEU A 685 27.11 -42.83 -12.44
C LEU A 685 26.57 -44.26 -12.62
N ARG A 686 27.07 -45.03 -13.61
CA ARG A 686 26.66 -46.44 -13.84
C ARG A 686 27.42 -47.49 -13.03
N ARG A 687 28.45 -47.11 -12.25
CA ARG A 687 29.28 -48.05 -11.47
C ARG A 687 28.87 -48.25 -10.00
N ALA A 688 27.82 -47.61 -9.51
CA ALA A 688 27.41 -47.68 -8.11
C ALA A 688 26.11 -48.47 -7.85
N ALA A 689 25.69 -49.33 -8.80
CA ALA A 689 24.48 -50.14 -8.68
C ALA A 689 24.81 -51.64 -8.76
N ALA A 690 25.52 -52.17 -7.76
CA ALA A 690 25.60 -53.59 -7.46
C ALA A 690 26.22 -53.77 -6.07
N PHE A 691 25.40 -53.93 -5.03
CA PHE A 691 25.67 -54.84 -3.91
C PHE A 691 24.41 -54.95 -3.05
N SER A 692 23.83 -56.14 -3.09
CA SER A 692 22.74 -56.63 -2.26
C SER A 692 23.31 -57.52 -1.16
N THR A 693 23.09 -57.18 0.11
CA THR A 693 22.94 -58.12 1.24
C THR A 693 22.46 -57.33 2.46
N LEU A 694 21.24 -57.63 2.93
CA LEU A 694 20.65 -57.13 4.17
C LEU A 694 21.03 -58.06 5.34
N PRO A 695 21.45 -57.55 6.50
CA PRO A 695 21.42 -58.31 7.75
C PRO A 695 20.04 -58.22 8.41
N LYS A 696 19.61 -59.35 8.97
CA LYS A 696 18.48 -59.46 9.89
C LYS A 696 18.96 -58.99 11.26
N ASP A 697 18.63 -57.77 11.63
CA ASP A 697 18.27 -57.35 13.00
C ASP A 697 17.83 -55.87 12.92
N GLY A 698 16.75 -55.55 13.65
CA GLY A 698 15.90 -54.39 13.40
C GLY A 698 16.63 -53.04 13.39
N LEU A 699 16.51 -52.33 12.27
CA LEU A 699 16.79 -50.91 12.16
C LEU A 699 15.47 -50.13 12.19
N THR A 700 15.42 -49.09 13.01
CA THR A 700 14.25 -48.21 13.12
C THR A 700 14.37 -47.07 12.11
N LEU A 701 13.25 -46.39 11.83
CA LEU A 701 13.17 -45.28 10.88
C LEU A 701 14.11 -44.10 11.18
N ALA A 702 14.78 -44.09 12.34
CA ALA A 702 15.75 -43.08 12.76
C ALA A 702 17.14 -43.22 12.09
N ASP A 703 17.49 -44.42 11.58
CA ASP A 703 18.87 -44.74 11.18
C ASP A 703 19.18 -44.40 9.69
N PHE A 704 18.15 -44.07 8.89
CA PHE A 704 18.28 -43.75 7.45
C PHE A 704 18.02 -42.28 7.10
N MET A 705 17.95 -41.38 8.08
CA MET A 705 17.86 -39.95 7.83
C MET A 705 19.25 -39.34 7.64
N PRO A 706 19.62 -38.82 6.45
CA PRO A 706 20.73 -37.88 6.37
C PRO A 706 20.41 -36.67 7.25
N SER A 707 21.38 -36.28 8.07
CA SER A 707 21.29 -35.06 8.88
C SER A 707 21.00 -33.87 7.97
N ALA A 708 19.96 -33.13 8.35
CA ALA A 708 19.45 -31.98 7.62
C ALA A 708 20.55 -30.95 7.30
N PRO A 709 20.57 -30.34 6.11
CA PRO A 709 21.13 -29.00 5.98
C PRO A 709 20.31 -28.10 6.89
N ALA A 710 20.98 -27.48 7.86
CA ALA A 710 20.36 -26.63 8.86
C ALA A 710 19.44 -25.60 8.19
N ALA A 711 18.19 -25.55 8.66
CA ALA A 711 17.18 -24.58 8.23
C ALA A 711 17.78 -23.17 8.09
N ALA A 712 17.58 -22.52 6.94
CA ALA A 712 17.73 -21.08 6.84
C ALA A 712 16.73 -20.44 7.81
N LYS A 713 17.22 -20.13 9.01
CA LYS A 713 16.46 -19.47 10.06
C LYS A 713 15.84 -18.21 9.45
N ARG A 714 14.54 -18.00 9.68
CA ARG A 714 13.87 -16.68 9.55
C ARG A 714 14.89 -15.59 9.93
N PRO A 715 15.02 -14.46 9.20
CA PRO A 715 15.91 -13.39 9.65
C PRO A 715 15.43 -13.01 11.05
N GLN A 716 16.18 -13.50 12.04
CA GLN A 716 15.83 -13.27 13.41
C GLN A 716 15.96 -11.77 13.61
N PRO A 717 15.11 -11.13 14.43
CA PRO A 717 15.39 -9.76 14.86
C PRO A 717 16.85 -9.72 15.27
N MET A 718 17.62 -8.83 14.65
CA MET A 718 19.06 -8.78 14.78
C MET A 718 19.37 -8.79 16.27
N ARG A 719 19.92 -9.91 16.76
CA ARG A 719 20.06 -10.11 18.20
C ARG A 719 21.04 -9.05 18.68
N LYS A 720 20.65 -8.33 19.73
CA LYS A 720 21.53 -7.35 20.36
C LYS A 720 22.87 -8.04 20.67
N PRO A 721 24.00 -7.50 20.18
CA PRO A 721 25.31 -8.10 20.43
C PRO A 721 25.61 -8.18 21.93
N LYS A 722 26.41 -9.18 22.34
CA LYS A 722 26.75 -9.38 23.76
C LYS A 722 27.50 -8.21 24.38
N TRP A 723 28.18 -7.39 23.59
CA TRP A 723 28.87 -6.18 24.03
C TRP A 723 27.91 -4.99 24.24
N LEU A 724 26.68 -5.05 23.73
CA LEU A 724 25.66 -4.02 23.92
C LEU A 724 24.90 -4.28 25.24
N LYS A 725 25.53 -3.95 26.37
CA LYS A 725 24.99 -4.14 27.71
C LYS A 725 24.90 -2.80 28.45
N MET A 726 23.84 -2.65 29.23
CA MET A 726 23.70 -1.56 30.19
C MET A 726 24.22 -2.05 31.54
N VAL A 727 25.01 -1.23 32.22
CA VAL A 727 25.39 -1.48 33.62
C VAL A 727 24.19 -1.05 34.49
N ASN A 728 23.75 -1.90 35.42
CA ASN A 728 22.70 -1.53 36.36
C ASN A 728 23.33 -0.68 37.48
N PRO A 729 23.06 0.63 37.58
CA PRO A 729 23.70 1.51 38.54
C PRO A 729 22.99 1.50 39.91
N ASN A 730 21.80 0.88 40.02
CA ASN A 730 21.07 0.66 41.29
C ASN A 730 21.71 -0.40 42.19
N LEU A 731 22.96 -0.80 41.93
CA LEU A 731 23.70 -1.75 42.75
C LEU A 731 24.28 -1.11 44.02
N THR A 732 24.24 0.22 44.15
CA THR A 732 24.66 0.96 45.34
C THR A 732 23.45 1.54 46.07
N GLN A 733 23.55 1.65 47.40
CA GLN A 733 22.50 2.23 48.23
C GLN A 733 22.28 3.71 47.89
N GLU A 734 23.36 4.50 47.79
CA GLU A 734 23.31 5.93 47.43
C GLU A 734 22.68 6.16 46.03
N GLY A 735 23.08 5.37 45.02
CA GLY A 735 22.50 5.49 43.68
C GLY A 735 21.01 5.13 43.62
N THR A 736 20.55 4.25 44.51
CA THR A 736 19.12 3.90 44.62
C THR A 736 18.31 5.04 45.26
N GLU A 737 18.88 5.74 46.24
CA GLU A 737 18.24 6.88 46.90
C GLU A 737 18.11 8.08 45.95
N ARG A 738 19.19 8.46 45.25
CA ARG A 738 19.16 9.50 44.22
C ARG A 738 18.17 9.20 43.10
N TYR A 739 18.12 7.94 42.64
CA TYR A 739 17.14 7.50 41.64
C TYR A 739 15.69 7.74 42.10
N LYS A 740 15.39 7.40 43.36
CA LYS A 740 14.05 7.60 43.94
C LYS A 740 13.72 9.09 44.04
N GLU A 741 14.67 9.92 44.44
CA GLU A 741 14.50 11.37 44.57
C GLU A 741 14.23 12.04 43.22
N VAL A 742 15.04 11.75 42.19
CA VAL A 742 14.83 12.29 40.83
C VAL A 742 13.46 11.86 40.31
N ARG A 743 13.11 10.58 40.44
CA ARG A 743 11.81 10.05 40.01
C ARG A 743 10.64 10.68 40.76
N ALA A 744 10.75 10.88 42.07
CA ALA A 744 9.73 11.52 42.89
C ALA A 744 9.53 12.98 42.45
N THR A 745 10.62 13.73 42.30
CA THR A 745 10.59 15.13 41.88
C THR A 745 9.95 15.31 40.50
N ILE A 746 10.29 14.46 39.52
CA ILE A 746 9.67 14.49 38.18
C ILE A 746 8.16 14.25 38.27
N LYS A 747 7.74 13.26 39.08
CA LYS A 747 6.32 12.94 39.27
C LYS A 747 5.56 14.07 39.98
N GLU A 748 6.15 14.67 41.00
CA GLU A 748 5.57 15.77 41.79
C GLU A 748 5.40 17.04 40.96
N THR A 749 6.39 17.36 40.11
CA THR A 749 6.38 18.57 39.28
C THR A 749 5.63 18.42 37.97
N GLY A 750 5.39 17.18 37.52
CA GLY A 750 4.72 16.89 36.25
C GLY A 750 5.59 17.15 35.03
N LEU A 751 6.91 17.23 35.20
CA LEU A 751 7.85 17.51 34.11
C LEU A 751 8.00 16.32 33.16
N ALA A 752 8.08 16.59 31.85
CA ALA A 752 8.44 15.58 30.88
C ALA A 752 9.97 15.38 30.84
N THR A 753 10.40 14.15 30.56
CA THR A 753 11.81 13.84 30.37
C THR A 753 12.03 13.03 29.10
N VAL A 754 13.11 13.31 28.38
CA VAL A 754 13.51 12.49 27.23
C VAL A 754 13.78 11.04 27.65
N CYS A 755 14.11 10.85 28.94
CA CYS A 755 14.33 9.55 29.56
C CYS A 755 13.09 8.65 29.42
N GLN A 756 11.91 9.20 29.69
CA GLN A 756 10.63 8.50 29.60
C GLN A 756 10.08 8.50 28.18
N GLU A 757 10.00 9.68 27.55
CA GLU A 757 9.28 9.84 26.29
C GLU A 757 10.01 9.28 25.08
N ALA A 758 11.34 9.43 25.04
CA ALA A 758 12.17 8.83 23.99
C ALA A 758 12.64 7.40 24.32
N ARG A 759 12.22 6.84 25.48
CA ARG A 759 12.64 5.51 25.99
C ARG A 759 14.16 5.38 26.07
N CYS A 760 14.81 6.37 26.67
CA CYS A 760 16.27 6.41 26.75
C CYS A 760 16.81 5.21 27.56
N PRO A 761 17.76 4.43 27.02
CA PRO A 761 18.32 3.29 27.74
C PRO A 761 19.15 3.70 28.96
N ASN A 762 19.61 4.96 29.04
CA ASN A 762 20.50 5.43 30.10
C ASN A 762 19.75 6.05 31.29
N ALA A 763 18.42 6.03 31.29
CA ALA A 763 17.61 6.66 32.34
C ALA A 763 18.01 6.18 33.74
N GLY A 764 18.28 4.87 33.90
CA GLY A 764 18.75 4.30 35.15
C GLY A 764 20.03 4.97 35.66
N GLU A 765 21.05 5.09 34.80
CA GLU A 765 22.35 5.65 35.17
C GLU A 765 22.29 7.14 35.47
N CYS A 766 21.61 7.92 34.63
CA CYS A 766 21.46 9.35 34.86
C CYS A 766 20.72 9.62 36.19
N TRP A 767 19.60 8.93 36.42
CA TRP A 767 18.77 9.16 37.60
C TRP A 767 19.48 8.68 38.88
N SER A 768 20.21 7.57 38.84
CA SER A 768 21.06 7.14 39.95
C SER A 768 22.23 8.09 40.21
N GLY A 769 22.68 8.82 39.19
CA GLY A 769 23.63 9.94 39.34
C GLY A 769 23.03 11.21 39.94
N GLY A 770 21.70 11.25 40.15
CA GLY A 770 20.98 12.42 40.65
C GLY A 770 20.63 13.46 39.59
N THR A 771 20.53 13.09 38.31
CA THR A 771 20.17 14.03 37.23
C THR A 771 19.23 13.41 36.20
N ALA A 772 18.49 14.25 35.47
CA ALA A 772 17.68 13.86 34.33
C ALA A 772 17.75 14.91 33.21
N THR A 773 17.62 14.48 31.96
CA THR A 773 17.45 15.40 30.84
C THR A 773 15.97 15.80 30.75
N VAL A 774 15.70 17.04 31.13
CA VAL A 774 14.35 17.62 31.15
C VAL A 774 13.94 17.95 29.71
N MET A 775 12.74 17.54 29.33
CA MET A 775 12.15 17.85 28.02
C MET A 775 11.05 18.90 28.23
N ILE A 776 11.32 20.13 27.81
CA ILE A 776 10.39 21.26 27.97
C ILE A 776 9.39 21.35 26.81
N MET A 777 8.27 21.99 27.09
CA MET A 777 7.09 22.19 26.25
C MET A 777 6.28 20.92 25.99
N GLY A 778 6.35 19.97 26.93
CA GLY A 778 5.56 18.75 26.98
C GLY A 778 6.20 17.54 26.30
N ASP A 779 5.38 16.50 26.08
CA ASP A 779 5.77 15.18 25.58
C ASP A 779 5.42 14.94 24.10
N THR A 780 4.85 15.95 23.45
CA THR A 780 4.25 15.83 22.12
C THR A 780 4.86 16.85 21.16
N CYS A 781 5.54 16.34 20.13
CA CYS A 781 6.23 17.12 19.12
C CYS A 781 5.34 17.41 17.90
N THR A 782 5.49 18.59 17.31
CA THR A 782 4.84 18.93 16.03
C THR A 782 5.50 18.27 14.82
N ARG A 783 6.67 17.65 15.00
CA ARG A 783 7.47 17.00 13.95
C ARG A 783 7.54 15.48 14.11
N GLY A 784 7.34 14.78 13.00
CA GLY A 784 7.19 13.32 12.93
C GLY A 784 8.45 12.56 12.54
N CYS A 785 9.53 12.66 13.34
CA CYS A 785 10.78 11.96 13.06
C CYS A 785 10.62 10.43 13.16
N ARG A 786 11.09 9.68 12.15
CA ARG A 786 10.84 8.23 12.02
C ARG A 786 11.67 7.36 12.97
N PHE A 787 12.71 7.93 13.58
CA PHE A 787 13.56 7.28 14.57
C PHE A 787 13.14 7.61 16.02
N CYS A 788 12.45 8.72 16.23
CA CYS A 788 12.14 9.26 17.56
C CYS A 788 10.87 8.64 18.13
N SER A 789 10.85 8.34 19.43
CA SER A 789 9.69 7.73 20.12
C SER A 789 8.77 8.73 20.81
N VAL A 790 9.11 10.03 20.77
CA VAL A 790 8.28 11.12 21.31
C VAL A 790 6.94 11.17 20.56
N ALA A 791 5.85 11.46 21.27
CA ALA A 791 4.52 11.53 20.66
C ALA A 791 4.47 12.65 19.61
N THR A 792 3.57 12.54 18.63
CA THR A 792 3.47 13.53 17.54
C THR A 792 2.03 13.96 17.32
N SER A 793 1.83 15.28 17.25
CA SER A 793 0.52 15.89 16.99
C SER A 793 0.70 17.21 16.24
N ARG A 794 -0.21 17.53 15.32
CA ARG A 794 -0.23 18.86 14.67
C ARG A 794 -0.80 19.96 15.56
N SER A 795 -1.44 19.59 16.68
CA SER A 795 -2.05 20.51 17.63
C SER A 795 -1.80 19.98 19.05
N PRO A 796 -0.54 20.01 19.53
CA PRO A 796 -0.23 19.64 20.90
C PRO A 796 -0.86 20.64 21.89
N PRO A 797 -1.04 20.25 23.17
CA PRO A 797 -1.47 21.19 24.20
C PRO A 797 -0.54 22.42 24.31
N PRO A 798 -1.04 23.59 24.74
CA PRO A 798 -0.19 24.76 24.98
C PRO A 798 0.88 24.42 26.04
N PRO A 799 2.11 24.97 25.94
CA PRO A 799 3.12 24.79 26.99
C PRO A 799 2.60 25.29 28.34
N ASP A 800 3.00 24.62 29.41
CA ASP A 800 2.68 25.05 30.77
C ASP A 800 3.50 26.31 31.11
N ALA A 801 2.82 27.43 31.34
CA ALA A 801 3.48 28.71 31.64
C ALA A 801 4.34 28.66 32.91
N GLU A 802 4.06 27.75 33.85
CA GLU A 802 4.83 27.56 35.08
C GLU A 802 5.99 26.57 34.93
N GLU A 803 6.12 25.91 33.78
CA GLU A 803 7.19 24.94 33.51
C GLU A 803 8.59 25.51 33.78
N PRO A 804 8.96 26.75 33.36
CA PRO A 804 10.28 27.31 33.64
C PRO A 804 10.63 27.36 35.13
N ARG A 805 9.66 27.72 35.99
CA ARG A 805 9.83 27.77 37.44
C ARG A 805 9.95 26.37 38.02
N LYS A 806 9.09 25.45 37.59
CA LYS A 806 9.08 24.04 38.03
C LYS A 806 10.39 23.33 37.69
N VAL A 807 10.92 23.55 36.49
CA VAL A 807 12.23 23.04 36.07
C VAL A 807 13.33 23.58 36.98
N ALA A 808 13.34 24.89 37.24
CA ALA A 808 14.36 25.49 38.10
C ALA A 808 14.32 24.97 39.54
N GLU A 809 13.12 24.73 40.09
CA GLU A 809 12.93 24.11 41.41
C GLU A 809 13.41 22.66 41.45
N ALA A 810 13.05 21.86 40.44
CA ALA A 810 13.46 20.47 40.34
C ALA A 810 14.98 20.33 40.25
N VAL A 811 15.62 21.10 39.36
CA VAL A 811 17.08 21.06 39.16
C VAL A 811 17.84 21.56 40.38
N THR A 812 17.33 22.59 41.07
CA THR A 812 17.92 23.08 42.33
C THR A 812 17.91 21.99 43.39
N ARG A 813 16.78 21.27 43.52
CA ARG A 813 16.64 20.15 44.47
C ARG A 813 17.60 19.00 44.15
N TRP A 814 17.86 18.72 42.87
CA TRP A 814 18.81 17.69 42.46
C TRP A 814 20.28 18.03 42.77
N GLY A 815 20.60 19.30 43.02
CA GLY A 815 21.95 19.71 43.45
C GLY A 815 23.04 19.42 42.42
N VAL A 816 22.70 19.47 41.12
CA VAL A 816 23.63 19.20 40.02
C VAL A 816 24.42 20.44 39.64
N ASP A 817 25.63 20.24 39.09
CA ASP A 817 26.48 21.32 38.56
C ASP A 817 26.32 21.50 37.03
N TYR A 818 25.63 20.57 36.37
CA TYR A 818 25.35 20.58 34.94
C TYR A 818 23.97 20.00 34.63
N ILE A 819 23.19 20.68 33.78
CA ILE A 819 21.88 20.22 33.32
C ILE A 819 21.74 20.33 31.79
N VAL A 820 21.07 19.34 31.19
CA VAL A 820 20.67 19.39 29.77
C VAL A 820 19.16 19.62 29.70
N LEU A 821 18.77 20.70 29.04
CA LEU A 821 17.40 21.00 28.66
C LEU A 821 17.22 20.64 27.19
N THR A 822 16.27 19.75 26.89
CA THR A 822 15.85 19.47 25.51
C THR A 822 14.44 19.94 25.29
N MET A 823 14.03 20.16 24.04
CA MET A 823 12.64 20.52 23.72
C MET A 823 12.03 19.59 22.68
N VAL A 824 10.70 19.55 22.64
CA VAL A 824 9.96 19.11 21.45
C VAL A 824 9.84 20.28 20.46
N ASP A 825 9.79 20.00 19.16
CA ASP A 825 9.55 21.05 18.18
C ASP A 825 8.09 21.56 18.30
N ARG A 826 7.93 22.88 18.41
CA ARG A 826 6.64 23.58 18.55
C ARG A 826 6.41 24.52 17.38
N ASP A 827 6.41 23.97 16.16
CA ASP A 827 6.13 24.72 14.93
C ASP A 827 4.73 25.40 14.92
N ASP A 828 3.86 25.04 15.86
CA ASP A 828 2.55 25.63 16.09
C ASP A 828 2.59 26.98 16.84
N LEU A 829 3.71 27.31 17.50
CA LEU A 829 3.92 28.58 18.20
C LEU A 829 4.67 29.58 17.31
N ALA A 830 4.35 30.87 17.45
CA ALA A 830 4.95 31.93 16.63
C ALA A 830 6.48 32.04 16.84
N ASP A 831 6.92 31.94 18.11
CA ASP A 831 8.31 31.92 18.56
C ASP A 831 8.92 30.51 18.56
N GLN A 832 8.15 29.51 18.13
CA GLN A 832 8.50 28.10 18.14
C GLN A 832 9.03 27.57 19.49
N GLY A 833 8.70 28.25 20.59
CA GLY A 833 9.15 27.91 21.94
C GLY A 833 10.49 28.51 22.39
N ALA A 834 11.13 29.37 21.59
CA ALA A 834 12.42 29.98 21.93
C ALA A 834 12.36 30.81 23.22
N ALA A 835 11.30 31.60 23.41
CA ALA A 835 11.12 32.41 24.61
C ALA A 835 10.96 31.53 25.86
N HIS A 836 10.29 30.38 25.72
CA HIS A 836 10.09 29.42 26.80
C HIS A 836 11.40 28.77 27.26
N VAL A 837 12.26 28.40 26.30
CA VAL A 837 13.62 27.91 26.59
C VAL A 837 14.43 28.98 27.31
N ALA A 838 14.44 30.21 26.77
CA ALA A 838 15.19 31.32 27.34
C ALA A 838 14.73 31.68 28.76
N ALA A 839 13.42 31.69 29.02
CA ALA A 839 12.86 31.90 30.34
C ALA A 839 13.31 30.83 31.34
N THR A 840 13.33 29.55 30.91
CA THR A 840 13.79 28.44 31.75
C THR A 840 15.27 28.57 32.12
N VAL A 841 16.13 28.91 31.17
CA VAL A 841 17.57 29.13 31.46
C VAL A 841 17.76 30.29 32.42
N ARG A 842 17.07 31.42 32.23
CA ARG A 842 17.16 32.59 33.12
C ARG A 842 16.74 32.24 34.54
N GLN A 843 15.65 31.48 34.72
CA GLN A 843 15.19 31.02 36.04
C GLN A 843 16.21 30.10 36.73
N LEU A 844 16.84 29.19 35.97
CA LEU A 844 17.90 28.33 36.48
C LEU A 844 19.11 29.15 36.93
N LYS A 845 19.60 30.06 36.10
CA LYS A 845 20.75 30.93 36.40
C LYS A 845 20.48 31.90 37.54
N GLN A 846 19.25 32.37 37.69
CA GLN A 846 18.87 33.22 38.81
C GLN A 846 18.94 32.47 40.15
N ARG A 847 18.55 31.19 40.18
CA ARG A 847 18.58 30.36 41.39
C ARG A 847 19.95 29.77 41.69
N GLN A 848 20.67 29.37 40.65
CA GLN A 848 22.00 28.76 40.73
C GLN A 848 22.91 29.37 39.64
N PRO A 849 23.55 30.52 39.90
CA PRO A 849 24.36 31.22 38.89
C PRO A 849 25.50 30.38 38.29
N ASP A 850 26.09 29.50 39.11
CA ASP A 850 27.22 28.66 38.72
C ASP A 850 26.81 27.39 37.95
N LEU A 851 25.52 27.04 37.94
CA LEU A 851 24.99 25.87 37.22
C LEU A 851 25.28 25.99 35.73
N LYS A 852 25.83 24.94 35.13
CA LYS A 852 26.06 24.88 33.68
C LYS A 852 24.84 24.36 32.95
N VAL A 853 24.36 25.11 31.98
CA VAL A 853 23.11 24.80 31.26
C VAL A 853 23.40 24.56 29.78
N GLU A 854 23.14 23.33 29.34
CA GLU A 854 23.12 22.94 27.92
C GLU A 854 21.69 22.99 27.40
N THR A 855 21.45 23.71 26.30
CA THR A 855 20.16 23.66 25.60
C THR A 855 20.30 22.88 24.30
N LEU A 856 19.64 21.73 24.25
CA LEU A 856 19.46 20.91 23.05
C LEU A 856 18.14 21.29 22.38
N ILE A 857 18.22 22.17 21.38
CA ILE A 857 17.03 22.80 20.79
C ILE A 857 16.72 22.33 19.38
N GLY A 858 15.49 22.62 18.93
CA GLY A 858 15.08 22.48 17.54
C GLY A 858 15.84 23.42 16.60
N ASP A 859 15.57 23.33 15.30
CA ASP A 859 16.21 24.20 14.29
C ASP A 859 15.45 25.51 14.04
N PHE A 860 14.36 25.73 14.76
CA PHE A 860 13.43 26.86 14.61
C PHE A 860 12.98 27.16 13.17
N GLN A 861 12.94 26.14 12.29
CA GLN A 861 12.69 26.29 10.85
C GLN A 861 13.67 27.28 10.18
N GLY A 862 14.89 27.40 10.71
CA GLY A 862 15.93 28.30 10.20
C GLY A 862 15.75 29.77 10.60
N LYS A 863 14.83 30.11 11.51
CA LYS A 863 14.66 31.46 12.04
C LYS A 863 15.77 31.80 13.04
N LEU A 864 16.73 32.60 12.59
CA LEU A 864 17.96 32.89 13.36
C LEU A 864 17.75 33.88 14.51
N ASP A 865 16.72 34.71 14.44
CA ASP A 865 16.27 35.59 15.53
C ASP A 865 15.85 34.78 16.78
N LEU A 866 15.17 33.66 16.57
CA LEU A 866 14.79 32.74 17.65
C LEU A 866 16.00 32.01 18.24
N VAL A 867 17.03 31.75 17.43
CA VAL A 867 18.32 31.21 17.90
C VAL A 867 19.02 32.23 18.81
N GLU A 868 19.01 33.51 18.44
CA GLU A 868 19.59 34.60 19.25
C GLU A 868 18.88 34.76 20.59
N GLU A 869 17.55 34.63 20.62
CA GLU A 869 16.78 34.69 21.86
C GLU A 869 17.26 33.65 22.89
N VAL A 870 17.51 32.41 22.45
CA VAL A 870 18.04 31.34 23.30
C VAL A 870 19.49 31.63 23.71
N LEU A 871 20.34 32.13 22.81
CA LEU A 871 21.74 32.47 23.12
C LEU A 871 21.85 33.58 24.18
N ASN A 872 20.91 34.53 24.17
CA ASN A 872 20.84 35.64 25.11
C ASN A 872 20.25 35.24 26.47
N SER A 873 19.97 33.96 26.71
CA SER A 873 19.40 33.48 27.98
C SER A 873 20.43 33.23 29.09
N GLY A 874 21.72 33.22 28.76
CA GLY A 874 22.82 32.95 29.70
C GLY A 874 23.27 31.48 29.75
N MET A 875 22.85 30.67 28.78
CA MET A 875 23.27 29.28 28.60
C MET A 875 24.80 29.13 28.36
N ASP A 876 25.35 27.94 28.63
CA ASP A 876 26.79 27.65 28.48
C ASP A 876 27.11 26.80 27.24
N VAL A 877 26.19 25.91 26.83
CA VAL A 877 26.38 24.98 25.70
C VAL A 877 25.16 24.97 24.78
N PHE A 878 25.35 25.44 23.54
CA PHE A 878 24.33 25.43 22.49
C PHE A 878 24.41 24.13 21.70
N ALA A 879 23.39 23.29 21.81
CA ALA A 879 23.32 22.01 21.12
C ALA A 879 22.15 21.98 20.12
N HIS A 880 22.44 21.48 18.91
CA HIS A 880 21.43 21.09 17.94
C HIS A 880 21.91 19.85 17.19
N ASN A 881 21.10 18.80 17.19
CA ASN A 881 21.50 17.54 16.58
C ASN A 881 21.22 17.55 15.08
N VAL A 882 22.23 17.19 14.29
CA VAL A 882 21.99 16.73 12.92
C VAL A 882 21.32 15.36 12.92
N GLU A 883 21.51 14.51 13.93
CA GLU A 883 20.94 13.15 14.10
C GLU A 883 21.50 12.08 13.14
N THR A 884 21.79 12.41 11.88
CA THR A 884 22.36 11.48 10.90
C THR A 884 23.08 12.22 9.77
N VAL A 885 23.67 11.50 8.81
CA VAL A 885 24.36 12.04 7.63
C VAL A 885 23.37 12.65 6.63
N GLU A 886 23.83 13.56 5.78
CA GLU A 886 22.99 14.34 4.84
C GLU A 886 22.00 13.49 4.04
N ARG A 887 22.48 12.40 3.40
CA ARG A 887 21.64 11.51 2.58
C ARG A 887 20.46 10.91 3.36
N LEU A 888 20.65 10.64 4.65
CA LEU A 888 19.65 9.98 5.48
C LEU A 888 18.66 10.95 6.13
N GLN A 889 18.93 12.27 6.10
CA GLN A 889 18.11 13.26 6.81
C GLN A 889 16.61 13.15 6.55
N SER A 890 16.19 13.24 5.28
CA SER A 890 14.77 13.21 4.91
C SER A 890 14.10 11.86 5.18
N THR A 891 14.90 10.83 5.46
CA THR A 891 14.42 9.48 5.79
C THR A 891 14.30 9.28 7.29
N VAL A 892 15.19 9.91 8.06
CA VAL A 892 15.30 9.77 9.52
C VAL A 892 14.45 10.82 10.25
N ARG A 893 14.60 12.09 9.88
CA ARG A 893 13.91 13.23 10.50
C ARG A 893 12.69 13.66 9.70
N ASP A 894 11.87 14.52 10.32
CA ASP A 894 10.79 15.23 9.64
C ASP A 894 11.38 16.09 8.49
N ARG A 895 10.65 16.22 7.38
CA ARG A 895 11.14 16.95 6.19
C ARG A 895 11.42 18.42 6.45
N ARG A 896 10.81 19.00 7.49
CA ARG A 896 11.08 20.38 7.94
C ARG A 896 12.46 20.54 8.59
N ALA A 897 13.09 19.45 9.02
CA ALA A 897 14.42 19.43 9.61
C ALA A 897 15.48 19.03 8.57
N GLY A 898 16.03 20.03 7.88
CA GLY A 898 17.02 19.82 6.81
C GLY A 898 18.48 19.84 7.31
N TYR A 899 19.36 19.08 6.63
CA TYR A 899 20.79 19.02 6.95
C TYR A 899 21.45 20.41 6.97
N THR A 900 21.35 21.14 5.86
CA THR A 900 21.91 22.48 5.70
C THR A 900 21.32 23.47 6.69
N GLN A 901 20.03 23.33 7.02
CA GLN A 901 19.35 24.17 8.01
C GLN A 901 19.95 23.95 9.41
N SER A 902 20.14 22.70 9.82
CA SER A 902 20.81 22.35 11.08
C SER A 902 22.23 22.92 11.15
N LEU A 903 23.00 22.83 10.06
CA LEU A 903 24.33 23.42 9.97
C LEU A 903 24.30 24.95 10.06
N ASN A 904 23.31 25.61 9.44
CA ASN A 904 23.17 27.06 9.50
C ASN A 904 22.84 27.56 10.91
N VAL A 905 21.98 26.86 11.64
CA VAL A 905 21.65 27.18 13.04
C VAL A 905 22.90 27.08 13.93
N LEU A 906 23.68 26.00 13.78
CA LEU A 906 24.93 25.81 14.52
C LEU A 906 25.99 26.86 14.16
N ARG A 907 26.12 27.19 12.87
CA ARG A 907 27.02 28.25 12.39
C ARG A 907 26.66 29.60 12.99
N HIS A 908 25.38 29.97 12.94
CA HIS A 908 24.88 31.22 13.49
C HIS A 908 25.13 31.31 14.98
N ALA A 909 24.85 30.24 15.73
CA ALA A 909 25.09 30.20 17.16
C ALA A 909 26.56 30.45 17.51
N LYS A 910 27.49 29.81 16.77
CA LYS A 910 28.92 30.01 16.99
C LYS A 910 29.40 31.41 16.62
N GLN A 911 28.87 31.98 15.55
CA GLN A 911 29.24 33.33 15.08
C GLN A 911 28.70 34.42 16.02
N ALA A 912 27.45 34.29 16.47
CA ALA A 912 26.80 35.24 17.37
C ALA A 912 27.43 35.21 18.78
N ARG A 913 27.81 34.02 19.27
CA ARG A 913 28.45 33.84 20.59
C ARG A 913 29.66 32.90 20.49
N PRO A 914 30.84 33.42 20.12
CA PRO A 914 32.06 32.60 20.00
C PRO A 914 32.50 31.94 21.32
N ASP A 915 32.12 32.53 22.45
CA ASP A 915 32.40 32.05 23.80
C ASP A 915 31.56 30.82 24.19
N VAL A 916 30.40 30.62 23.58
CA VAL A 916 29.55 29.45 23.84
C VAL A 916 30.14 28.20 23.18
N VAL A 917 29.99 27.05 23.84
CA VAL A 917 30.36 25.75 23.25
C VAL A 917 29.22 25.27 22.36
N THR A 918 29.51 24.99 21.09
CA THR A 918 28.54 24.41 20.15
C THR A 918 28.70 22.90 20.04
N LYS A 919 27.56 22.21 20.03
CA LYS A 919 27.51 20.74 20.08
C LYS A 919 26.50 20.16 19.10
N SER A 920 26.82 19.00 18.52
CA SER A 920 25.88 18.19 17.74
C SER A 920 26.02 16.70 18.02
N SER A 921 25.11 15.90 17.44
CA SER A 921 25.03 14.46 17.66
C SER A 921 24.64 13.71 16.41
N ILE A 922 25.18 12.49 16.27
CA ILE A 922 24.91 11.55 15.18
C ILE A 922 24.55 10.19 15.80
N MET A 923 23.40 9.64 15.39
CA MET A 923 22.92 8.33 15.81
C MET A 923 23.18 7.30 14.70
N LEU A 924 24.16 6.43 14.92
CA LEU A 924 24.68 5.47 13.96
C LEU A 924 23.91 4.15 13.94
N GLY A 925 23.99 3.45 12.81
CA GLY A 925 23.35 2.16 12.60
C GLY A 925 22.05 2.27 11.82
N LEU A 926 21.80 3.40 11.16
CA LEU A 926 20.68 3.64 10.26
C LEU A 926 21.03 3.31 8.81
N GLY A 927 22.32 3.20 8.49
CA GLY A 927 22.83 2.84 7.16
C GLY A 927 23.75 3.89 6.56
N GLU A 928 24.46 4.62 7.44
CA GLU A 928 25.55 5.52 7.13
C GLU A 928 26.75 4.75 6.56
N THR A 929 27.50 5.36 5.63
CA THR A 929 28.85 4.89 5.24
C THR A 929 29.94 5.68 5.96
N ASP A 930 31.17 5.14 5.97
CA ASP A 930 32.30 5.78 6.65
C ASP A 930 32.64 7.15 6.03
N GLU A 931 32.57 7.26 4.71
CA GLU A 931 32.81 8.51 3.98
C GLU A 931 31.78 9.58 4.34
N GLU A 932 30.51 9.18 4.52
CA GLU A 932 29.43 10.10 4.88
C GLU A 932 29.57 10.59 6.32
N ILE A 933 30.00 9.72 7.24
CA ILE A 933 30.28 10.09 8.63
C ILE A 933 31.45 11.07 8.68
N GLN A 934 32.54 10.79 7.95
CA GLN A 934 33.68 11.69 7.86
C GLN A 934 33.32 13.03 7.22
N GLN A 935 32.47 13.04 6.18
CA GLN A 935 31.97 14.27 5.59
C GLN A 935 31.17 15.08 6.62
N THR A 936 30.28 14.42 7.34
CA THR A 936 29.46 15.08 8.39
C THR A 936 30.33 15.68 9.48
N LEU A 937 31.41 15.00 9.88
CA LEU A 937 32.39 15.54 10.84
C LEU A 937 33.09 16.79 10.32
N ARG A 938 33.50 16.81 9.04
CA ARG A 938 34.07 18.01 8.40
C ARG A 938 33.06 19.14 8.38
N ASP A 939 31.84 18.88 7.93
CA ASP A 939 30.79 19.90 7.86
C ASP A 939 30.48 20.50 9.23
N LEU A 940 30.38 19.68 10.28
CA LEU A 940 30.17 20.14 11.64
C LEU A 940 31.35 20.99 12.12
N ARG A 941 32.58 20.58 11.84
CA ARG A 941 33.77 21.35 12.19
C ARG A 941 33.82 22.70 11.47
N ASP A 942 33.49 22.72 10.19
CA ASP A 942 33.49 23.92 9.33
C ASP A 942 32.47 24.96 9.80
N VAL A 943 31.34 24.53 10.37
CA VAL A 943 30.36 25.44 10.98
C VAL A 943 30.68 25.81 12.43
N GLY A 944 31.86 25.40 12.91
CA GLY A 944 32.37 25.80 14.21
C GLY A 944 31.80 25.00 15.38
N VAL A 945 31.28 23.78 15.15
CA VAL A 945 30.98 22.82 16.23
C VAL A 945 32.28 22.43 16.92
N GLU A 946 32.23 22.36 18.25
CA GLU A 946 33.38 21.98 19.08
C GLU A 946 33.22 20.57 19.66
N MET A 947 31.98 20.14 19.90
CA MET A 947 31.69 18.83 20.48
C MET A 947 30.74 18.01 19.60
N VAL A 948 31.08 16.74 19.38
CA VAL A 948 30.20 15.80 18.68
C VAL A 948 30.02 14.52 19.48
N THR A 949 28.80 14.01 19.51
CA THR A 949 28.49 12.72 20.14
C THR A 949 28.08 11.67 19.11
N PHE A 950 28.66 10.47 19.17
CA PHE A 950 28.26 9.31 18.38
C PHE A 950 27.58 8.26 19.26
N GLY A 951 26.33 7.92 18.94
CA GLY A 951 25.57 6.90 19.66
C GLY A 951 25.03 5.81 18.74
N GLN A 952 24.82 4.60 19.26
CA GLN A 952 24.08 3.56 18.51
C GLN A 952 22.58 3.85 18.54
N TYR A 953 21.95 3.99 17.38
CA TYR A 953 20.49 4.00 17.29
C TYR A 953 19.94 2.66 17.76
N LEU A 954 19.04 2.71 18.73
CA LEU A 954 18.32 1.56 19.23
C LEU A 954 16.85 1.76 18.88
N GLN A 955 16.30 0.86 18.08
CA GLN A 955 14.91 0.92 17.66
C GLN A 955 13.96 0.90 18.89
N PRO A 956 13.18 1.98 19.13
CA PRO A 956 12.33 2.06 20.32
C PRO A 956 11.16 1.07 20.29
N THR A 957 10.52 0.92 19.13
CA THR A 957 9.44 -0.04 18.88
C THR A 957 9.51 -0.54 17.43
N LYS A 958 8.79 -1.63 17.12
CA LYS A 958 8.74 -2.19 15.76
C LYS A 958 8.19 -1.23 14.68
N ARG A 959 7.53 -0.13 15.08
CA ARG A 959 6.97 0.88 14.17
C ARG A 959 7.99 1.94 13.74
N HIS A 960 9.06 2.12 14.52
CA HIS A 960 10.15 3.05 14.20
C HIS A 960 11.14 2.42 13.23
N MET A 961 12.03 3.25 12.67
CA MET A 961 13.09 2.79 11.78
C MET A 961 13.85 1.59 12.36
N LYS A 962 14.17 0.62 11.48
CA LYS A 962 14.93 -0.56 11.87
C LYS A 962 16.40 -0.20 12.03
N VAL A 963 17.07 -0.85 12.99
CA VAL A 963 18.53 -0.84 13.06
C VAL A 963 19.06 -1.61 11.85
N THR A 964 19.81 -0.94 10.98
CA THR A 964 20.42 -1.53 9.79
C THR A 964 21.65 -2.35 10.15
N ARG A 965 22.44 -1.88 11.13
CA ARG A 965 23.56 -2.61 11.74
C ARG A 965 23.82 -2.13 13.17
N TYR A 966 24.33 -3.03 14.01
CA TYR A 966 24.93 -2.65 15.28
C TYR A 966 26.41 -2.39 15.06
N VAL A 967 26.82 -1.15 15.30
CA VAL A 967 28.18 -0.64 15.16
C VAL A 967 29.06 -1.16 16.28
N THR A 968 30.23 -1.70 15.96
CA THR A 968 31.12 -2.27 16.98
C THR A 968 31.85 -1.17 17.77
N PRO A 969 32.28 -1.45 19.01
CA PRO A 969 33.09 -0.51 19.79
C PRO A 969 34.34 0.00 19.03
N GLU A 970 35.01 -0.87 18.26
CA GLU A 970 36.19 -0.52 17.48
C GLU A 970 35.87 0.50 16.38
N GLU A 971 34.71 0.38 15.72
CA GLU A 971 34.26 1.37 14.73
C GLU A 971 33.96 2.72 15.41
N PHE A 972 33.33 2.71 16.60
CA PHE A 972 33.12 3.93 17.39
C PHE A 972 34.45 4.62 17.76
N ASP A 973 35.49 3.85 18.09
CA ASP A 973 36.83 4.38 18.39
C ASP A 973 37.52 4.94 17.14
N GLN A 974 37.32 4.32 15.97
CA GLN A 974 37.84 4.84 14.70
C GLN A 974 37.27 6.22 14.35
N TRP A 975 35.95 6.42 14.43
CA TRP A 975 35.38 7.75 14.15
C TRP A 975 35.64 8.75 15.28
N ARG A 976 35.88 8.28 16.51
CA ARG A 976 36.39 9.13 17.59
C ARG A 976 37.73 9.74 17.19
N ALA A 977 38.69 8.90 16.82
CA ALA A 977 40.01 9.35 16.37
C ALA A 977 39.90 10.27 15.14
N ALA A 978 39.01 9.98 14.19
CA ALA A 978 38.78 10.82 13.02
C ALA A 978 38.24 12.22 13.37
N GLY A 979 37.29 12.32 14.30
CA GLY A 979 36.77 13.61 14.77
C GLY A 979 37.79 14.39 15.61
N GLU A 980 38.53 13.70 16.48
CA GLU A 980 39.61 14.32 17.27
C GLU A 980 40.74 14.86 16.39
N ALA A 981 41.09 14.16 15.30
CA ALA A 981 42.04 14.64 14.30
C ALA A 981 41.59 15.93 13.59
N LEU A 982 40.28 16.19 13.51
CA LEU A 982 39.70 17.45 13.00
C LEU A 982 39.62 18.55 14.08
N GLY A 983 40.04 18.25 15.31
CA GLY A 983 39.99 19.16 16.46
C GLY A 983 38.62 19.24 17.14
N LEU A 984 37.77 18.22 16.97
CA LEU A 984 36.50 18.07 17.70
C LEU A 984 36.73 17.30 19.01
N HIS A 985 35.97 17.66 20.04
CA HIS A 985 35.84 16.83 21.24
C HIS A 985 34.77 15.78 20.99
N VAL A 986 35.16 14.50 20.98
CA VAL A 986 34.28 13.41 20.55
C VAL A 986 33.90 12.50 21.71
N ALA A 987 32.61 12.44 22.01
CA ALA A 987 32.03 11.41 22.88
C ALA A 987 31.46 10.30 22.01
N SER A 988 32.07 9.12 21.99
CA SER A 988 31.69 8.05 21.05
C SER A 988 31.48 6.72 21.76
N GLY A 989 30.37 6.05 21.50
CA GLY A 989 30.15 4.69 21.99
C GLY A 989 28.69 4.23 21.85
N PRO A 990 28.42 2.93 22.02
CA PRO A 990 27.10 2.36 21.76
C PRO A 990 26.01 2.91 22.69
N MET A 991 26.36 3.19 23.94
CA MET A 991 25.45 3.76 24.93
C MET A 991 25.50 5.30 24.99
N VAL A 992 26.36 5.96 24.21
CA VAL A 992 26.42 7.42 24.22
C VAL A 992 25.14 7.98 23.61
N ARG A 993 24.62 9.03 24.23
CA ARG A 993 23.49 9.84 23.75
C ARG A 993 23.90 11.30 23.85
N SER A 994 23.21 12.18 23.12
CA SER A 994 23.48 13.62 23.13
C SER A 994 23.61 14.17 24.55
N SER A 995 22.71 13.79 25.47
CA SER A 995 22.72 14.24 26.86
C SER A 995 23.47 13.34 27.87
N TYR A 996 24.04 12.20 27.43
CA TYR A 996 24.65 11.24 28.34
C TYR A 996 26.03 11.72 28.83
N ARG A 997 26.17 11.89 30.16
CA ARG A 997 27.39 12.41 30.81
C ARG A 997 27.91 13.71 30.22
N ALA A 998 27.01 14.56 29.71
CA ALA A 998 27.37 15.79 29.00
C ALA A 998 28.27 16.73 29.83
N GLY A 999 28.05 16.82 31.15
CA GLY A 999 28.88 17.63 32.04
C GLY A 999 30.35 17.19 32.13
N ASP A 1000 30.63 15.89 32.06
CA ASP A 1000 32.01 15.37 32.10
C ASP A 1000 32.79 15.83 30.86
N PHE A 1001 32.14 15.83 29.70
CA PHE A 1001 32.72 16.27 28.44
C PHE A 1001 32.83 17.80 28.35
N TYR A 1002 31.87 18.55 28.88
CA TYR A 1002 32.00 20.01 28.96
C TYR A 1002 33.21 20.41 29.81
N LYS A 1003 33.44 19.73 30.93
CA LYS A 1003 34.59 19.98 31.81
C LYS A 1003 35.94 19.77 31.10
N SER A 1004 36.05 18.83 30.15
CA SER A 1004 37.30 18.65 29.39
C SER A 1004 37.56 19.80 28.41
N ILE A 1005 36.53 20.27 27.70
CA ILE A 1005 36.61 21.44 26.81
C ILE A 1005 37.00 22.69 27.60
N TYR A 1006 36.35 22.91 28.75
CA TYR A 1006 36.63 24.05 29.60
C TYR A 1006 38.07 24.02 30.14
N LYS A 1007 38.56 22.85 30.56
CA LYS A 1007 39.97 22.65 30.93
C LYS A 1007 40.90 22.99 29.77
N ASP A 1008 40.66 22.48 28.56
CA ASP A 1008 41.50 22.76 27.39
C ASP A 1008 41.51 24.24 27.00
N ARG A 1009 40.37 24.93 27.08
CA ARG A 1009 40.30 26.39 26.90
C ARG A 1009 41.12 27.15 27.94
N MET A 1010 41.07 26.71 29.20
CA MET A 1010 41.87 27.31 30.29
C MET A 1010 43.37 27.03 30.12
N THR A 1011 43.77 25.83 29.70
CA THR A 1011 45.18 25.47 29.45
C THR A 1011 45.74 26.23 28.24
N LYS A 1012 44.98 26.34 27.15
CA LYS A 1012 45.37 27.13 25.95
C LYS A 1012 45.36 28.63 26.21
N GLY A 1013 44.40 29.14 27.00
CA GLY A 1013 44.36 30.52 27.47
C GLY A 1013 45.51 30.87 28.41
N ALA A 1014 45.90 29.96 29.30
CA ALA A 1014 47.07 30.09 30.17
C ALA A 1014 48.39 30.05 29.38
N ALA A 1015 48.50 29.19 28.34
CA ALA A 1015 49.65 29.16 27.43
C ALA A 1015 49.76 30.45 26.59
N ALA A 1016 48.64 31.01 26.12
CA ALA A 1016 48.61 32.30 25.45
C ALA A 1016 48.97 33.48 26.39
N ALA A 1017 48.51 33.44 27.65
CA ALA A 1017 48.84 34.44 28.66
C ALA A 1017 50.30 34.34 29.19
N GLN A 1018 50.89 33.13 29.22
CA GLN A 1018 52.31 32.92 29.55
C GLN A 1018 53.23 33.33 28.39
N GLY A 1019 52.82 33.13 27.13
CA GLY A 1019 53.53 33.64 25.95
C GLY A 1019 53.56 35.17 25.82
N LEU A 1020 52.68 35.88 26.54
CA LEU A 1020 52.64 37.35 26.61
C LEU A 1020 53.55 37.95 27.70
N LYS A 1021 54.19 37.13 28.56
CA LYS A 1021 55.17 37.60 29.57
C LYS A 1021 56.64 37.49 29.12
N GLN A 1022 56.90 37.00 27.91
CA GLN A 1022 58.23 37.02 27.29
C GLN A 1022 58.18 37.74 25.95
N ARG A 1023 58.19 39.07 25.97
CA ARG A 1023 58.68 39.87 24.85
C ARG A 1023 59.82 40.74 25.35
N PRO A 1024 61.06 40.59 24.85
CA PRO A 1024 62.07 41.61 25.02
C PRO A 1024 61.64 42.86 24.26
N ARG A 1025 61.92 44.03 24.84
CA ARG A 1025 61.94 45.31 24.13
C ARG A 1025 62.78 45.16 22.85
N MET A 1026 62.22 45.47 21.69
CA MET A 1026 62.99 46.01 20.56
C MET A 1026 62.16 47.04 19.79
N GLU A 1027 62.59 48.28 20.00
CA GLU A 1027 62.81 49.38 19.07
C GLU A 1027 61.96 49.55 17.80
N VAL A 1028 61.50 50.79 17.69
CA VAL A 1028 60.95 51.47 16.53
C VAL A 1028 62.00 51.56 15.43
N ALA A 1029 61.66 51.14 14.22
CA ALA A 1029 62.27 51.66 13.00
C ALA A 1029 61.25 51.63 11.85
N THR A 1030 61.07 52.79 11.25
CA THR A 1030 60.14 53.18 10.20
C THR A 1030 60.65 52.85 8.79
N GLN A 1031 59.72 52.38 7.92
CA GLN A 1031 59.65 52.59 6.45
C GLN A 1031 60.81 52.07 5.57
N PRO A 1032 60.69 51.98 4.22
CA PRO A 1032 59.59 52.42 3.35
C PRO A 1032 59.07 51.37 2.33
N THR A 1033 57.98 51.81 1.71
CA THR A 1033 57.20 51.33 0.55
C THR A 1033 57.93 50.65 -0.60
N LEU A 1034 57.29 49.60 -1.12
CA LEU A 1034 56.80 49.52 -2.51
C LEU A 1034 55.40 48.90 -2.51
#